data_AF-A0A954UIM4-F1
#
_entry.id   AF-A0A954UIM4-F1
#
_cell.length_a   1.000
_cell.length_b   1.000
_cell.length_c   1.000
_cell.angle_alpha   90.00
_cell.angle_beta   90.00
_cell.angle_gamma   90.00
#
_symmetry.space_group_name_H-M   'P 1'
#
loop_
_entity.id
_entity.type
_entity.pdbx_description
1 polymer ?
#
loop_
_entity_poly.entity_id
_entity_poly.type
_entity_poly.pdbx_seq_one_letter_code
_entity_poly.pdbx_strand_id
1 'polypeptide(L)'
;MANPVEDWKAEKHGFDVWEDIERHAAERTPMKKIDQADLERMKWHGFFYRKRDAPGRYMNRIRVTAGELSAPQAKEIAYLAYEFGHGIIDVTTRANLQVQGLGIEHLPEVRKRLERVGLTSKQTGHDNIRNVFAHPWSGLMPGELIDTRPLCHAITSLFIDSREYSDLPRKMNICLNGTLDHSAHFWTQDISFLATPGSDGEPRFQVLLGGTQGQNPHLAWHLPLLARPEQVVDVTRAILDLFRARGSREKRNNARFCFLMKEIGVEGVMDWLGEQLPYALEPGPAPPPPATTHDELIGWFRQRDPELWTMGLSVPLGRLTWQQLEGLAVLSRRWGDGQLRTTHEQGIAVINLPRAAKDAAATAAAALGLSVHADPFEMNTIACTGSQFCNIAVTETKGQMLLLIEKLRKKALKLHGIRIHMSGCPSSCAQHFTADIGLKGVRVRRLLGTREGFDVYLGGGVCGEVRMGRLYKLGVDVDQLPTLIEEVIAEYYRKHSDGQTFSEYWHDRLQAAEADKVEEQEYQTPTWICESCRHEHHAEDPPIFCPSCAGLRRHFARLDPSEAANAMEGAAADKAPAAPADSAAPSRSDGFLFAVSATKLTDDEGLAVEVGGRELALFRVEGGVYAIDAACPHEGAPLAQGEFQDGKVTCPWHGWKFDACSGCSLDPPGNDVQRYETLVEDGRVWVRLPDSEPASRLAAKAHASGNSGPQPLLPRQPMPHWSWRR
;
A
#
# COMPACT_ATOMS: atom_id res chain seq x y z
N MET A 1 -7.62 -0.71 -35.62
CA MET A 1 -6.34 0.02 -35.72
C MET A 1 -5.24 -1.02 -35.80
N ALA A 2 -4.27 -0.84 -36.70
CA ALA A 2 -3.06 -1.66 -36.71
C ALA A 2 -2.39 -1.66 -35.33
N ASN A 3 -1.65 -2.72 -34.99
CA ASN A 3 -0.92 -2.82 -33.73
C ASN A 3 0.48 -2.19 -33.93
N PRO A 4 0.68 -0.89 -33.60
CA PRO A 4 1.93 -0.18 -33.93
C PRO A 4 3.16 -0.79 -33.24
N VAL A 5 2.93 -1.56 -32.19
CA VAL A 5 3.98 -2.32 -31.50
C VAL A 5 4.63 -3.35 -32.40
N GLU A 6 3.87 -4.05 -33.25
CA GLU A 6 4.47 -5.04 -34.14
C GLU A 6 5.33 -4.37 -35.20
N ASP A 7 4.90 -3.21 -35.70
CA ASP A 7 5.70 -2.37 -36.60
C ASP A 7 7.01 -1.95 -35.90
N TRP A 8 6.92 -1.46 -34.65
CA TRP A 8 8.11 -1.10 -33.88
C TRP A 8 9.06 -2.27 -33.66
N LYS A 9 8.55 -3.47 -33.37
CA LYS A 9 9.39 -4.66 -33.18
C LYS A 9 10.07 -5.09 -34.50
N ALA A 10 9.37 -4.98 -35.62
CA ALA A 10 9.89 -5.29 -36.95
C ALA A 10 10.98 -4.30 -37.40
N GLU A 11 10.80 -3.01 -37.11
CA GLU A 11 11.78 -1.97 -37.42
C GLU A 11 13.08 -2.13 -36.62
N LYS A 12 12.95 -2.41 -35.32
CA LYS A 12 14.09 -2.52 -34.41
C LYS A 12 13.74 -3.41 -33.23
N HIS A 13 14.52 -4.47 -33.07
CA HIS A 13 14.34 -5.41 -31.97
C HIS A 13 14.52 -4.72 -30.62
N GLY A 14 13.71 -5.11 -29.62
CA GLY A 14 13.64 -4.42 -28.33
C GLY A 14 14.98 -4.31 -27.58
N PHE A 15 15.89 -5.28 -27.76
CA PHE A 15 17.23 -5.21 -27.16
C PHE A 15 18.15 -4.17 -27.80
N ASP A 16 17.97 -3.88 -29.09
CA ASP A 16 18.88 -3.01 -29.85
C ASP A 16 18.70 -1.53 -29.54
N VAL A 17 17.68 -1.18 -28.74
CA VAL A 17 17.49 0.18 -28.21
C VAL A 17 18.58 0.58 -27.20
N TRP A 18 19.41 -0.35 -26.74
CA TRP A 18 20.41 -0.05 -25.71
C TRP A 18 21.41 1.03 -26.15
N GLU A 19 21.90 0.96 -27.40
CA GLU A 19 22.80 1.96 -27.96
C GLU A 19 22.14 3.36 -28.01
N ASP A 20 20.82 3.41 -28.24
CA ASP A 20 20.07 4.66 -28.18
C ASP A 20 19.94 5.17 -26.75
N ILE A 21 19.70 4.28 -25.77
CA ILE A 21 19.66 4.65 -24.35
C ILE A 21 20.99 5.29 -23.95
N GLU A 22 22.12 4.70 -24.34
CA GLU A 22 23.46 5.25 -24.04
C GLU A 22 23.68 6.62 -24.68
N ARG A 23 23.31 6.77 -25.96
CA ARG A 23 23.36 8.06 -26.65
C ARG A 23 22.48 9.11 -25.95
N HIS A 24 21.22 8.77 -25.66
CA HIS A 24 20.29 9.67 -24.98
C HIS A 24 20.73 10.03 -23.56
N ALA A 25 21.36 9.10 -22.85
CA ALA A 25 21.95 9.35 -21.54
C ALA A 25 23.13 10.32 -21.62
N ALA A 26 24.05 10.11 -22.56
CA ALA A 26 25.21 10.97 -22.78
C ALA A 26 24.81 12.40 -23.18
N GLU A 27 23.82 12.53 -24.07
CA GLU A 27 23.29 13.81 -24.54
C GLU A 27 22.29 14.45 -23.56
N ARG A 28 21.88 13.73 -22.51
CA ARG A 28 20.78 14.11 -21.61
C ARG A 28 19.51 14.49 -22.37
N THR A 29 19.17 13.71 -23.39
CA THR A 29 18.07 14.01 -24.31
C THR A 29 16.76 14.14 -23.52
N PRO A 30 16.05 15.28 -23.61
CA PRO A 30 14.74 15.42 -22.98
C PRO A 30 13.76 14.38 -23.53
N MET A 31 13.01 13.70 -22.66
CA MET A 31 12.09 12.62 -23.03
C MET A 31 11.15 12.97 -24.20
N LYS A 32 10.66 14.21 -24.26
CA LYS A 32 9.78 14.70 -25.34
C LYS A 32 10.43 14.71 -26.75
N LYS A 33 11.75 14.59 -26.82
CA LYS A 33 12.54 14.51 -28.06
C LYS A 33 12.95 13.07 -28.41
N ILE A 34 12.69 12.11 -27.52
CA ILE A 34 12.95 10.69 -27.77
C ILE A 34 11.74 10.12 -28.49
N ASP A 35 11.98 9.33 -29.53
CA ASP A 35 10.91 8.69 -30.29
C ASP A 35 10.05 7.78 -29.40
N GLN A 36 8.74 7.76 -29.67
CA GLN A 36 7.79 7.00 -28.85
C GLN A 36 8.05 5.49 -28.93
N ALA A 37 8.52 4.96 -30.07
CA ALA A 37 8.88 3.56 -30.20
C ALA A 37 10.09 3.22 -29.33
N ASP A 38 11.11 4.09 -29.28
CA ASP A 38 12.28 3.88 -28.42
C ASP A 38 11.93 3.95 -26.93
N LEU A 39 11.09 4.90 -26.52
CA LEU A 39 10.56 4.94 -25.14
C LEU A 39 9.81 3.66 -24.75
N GLU A 40 9.13 3.01 -25.69
CA GLU A 40 8.46 1.73 -25.47
C GLU A 40 9.46 0.56 -25.48
N ARG A 41 10.46 0.57 -26.37
CA ARG A 41 11.54 -0.43 -26.43
C ARG A 41 12.41 -0.41 -25.17
N MET A 42 12.62 0.74 -24.52
CA MET A 42 13.32 0.85 -23.22
C MET A 42 12.77 -0.09 -22.14
N LYS A 43 11.49 -0.48 -22.24
CA LYS A 43 10.84 -1.43 -21.32
C LYS A 43 11.39 -2.85 -21.43
N TRP A 44 12.04 -3.23 -22.55
CA TRP A 44 12.78 -4.50 -22.65
C TRP A 44 14.02 -4.53 -21.75
N HIS A 45 14.59 -3.37 -21.43
CA HIS A 45 15.67 -3.22 -20.44
C HIS A 45 15.15 -2.84 -19.06
N GLY A 46 13.84 -2.89 -18.87
CA GLY A 46 13.16 -2.64 -17.60
C GLY A 46 13.04 -1.17 -17.21
N PHE A 47 13.26 -0.24 -18.14
CA PHE A 47 13.07 1.18 -17.91
C PHE A 47 11.72 1.65 -18.46
N PHE A 48 10.90 2.23 -17.58
CA PHE A 48 9.57 2.70 -17.89
C PHE A 48 9.52 4.21 -17.70
N TYR A 49 9.40 4.95 -18.80
CA TYR A 49 9.30 6.41 -18.78
C TYR A 49 8.03 6.91 -18.05
N ARG A 50 7.99 8.18 -17.64
CA ARG A 50 6.86 8.81 -16.92
C ARG A 50 6.27 10.02 -17.68
N LYS A 51 4.94 10.06 -17.85
CA LYS A 51 4.22 11.09 -18.65
C LYS A 51 3.60 12.26 -17.86
N ARG A 52 3.09 12.05 -16.63
CA ARG A 52 2.15 13.00 -15.99
C ARG A 52 2.77 13.87 -14.88
N ASP A 53 3.35 13.27 -13.84
CA ASP A 53 3.68 14.04 -12.61
C ASP A 53 5.15 14.51 -12.52
N ALA A 54 6.03 13.87 -13.29
CA ALA A 54 7.42 14.29 -13.47
C ALA A 54 7.90 13.82 -14.85
N PRO A 55 7.44 14.48 -15.94
CA PRO A 55 7.91 14.18 -17.28
C PRO A 55 9.44 14.23 -17.32
N GLY A 56 10.08 13.23 -17.93
CA GLY A 56 11.55 13.13 -17.91
C GLY A 56 12.13 12.10 -16.94
N ARG A 57 11.30 11.43 -16.12
CA ARG A 57 11.75 10.40 -15.17
C ARG A 57 11.41 8.98 -15.63
N TYR A 58 12.16 8.00 -15.11
CA TYR A 58 12.03 6.59 -15.42
C TYR A 58 11.89 5.76 -14.14
N MET A 59 11.09 4.70 -14.20
CA MET A 59 11.08 3.62 -13.22
C MET A 59 11.94 2.48 -13.75
N ASN A 60 12.80 1.88 -12.91
CA ASN A 60 13.48 0.63 -13.24
C ASN A 60 12.81 -0.53 -12.51
N ARG A 61 12.37 -1.54 -13.25
CA ARG A 61 11.87 -2.79 -12.68
C ARG A 61 12.97 -3.84 -12.72
N ILE A 62 13.37 -4.30 -11.55
CA ILE A 62 14.46 -5.24 -11.36
C ILE A 62 13.88 -6.64 -11.25
N ARG A 63 14.43 -7.58 -12.01
CA ARG A 63 14.04 -8.99 -11.97
C ARG A 63 14.62 -9.64 -10.72
N VAL A 64 13.76 -10.21 -9.90
CA VAL A 64 14.14 -10.98 -8.70
C VAL A 64 13.58 -12.38 -8.87
N THR A 65 14.28 -13.21 -9.63
CA THR A 65 13.85 -14.58 -9.96
C THR A 65 13.62 -15.37 -8.67
N ALA A 66 12.53 -16.15 -8.64
CA ALA A 66 12.06 -16.89 -7.46
C ALA A 66 11.78 -16.03 -6.21
N GLY A 67 11.85 -14.70 -6.30
CA GLY A 67 11.79 -13.80 -5.15
C GLY A 67 13.05 -13.84 -4.27
N GLU A 68 14.16 -14.39 -4.76
CA GLU A 68 15.42 -14.50 -4.01
C GLU A 68 16.29 -13.26 -4.15
N LEU A 69 16.69 -12.68 -3.02
CA LEU A 69 17.54 -11.49 -3.00
C LEU A 69 18.62 -11.64 -1.94
N SER A 70 19.88 -11.46 -2.32
CA SER A 70 20.99 -11.43 -1.37
C SER A 70 21.19 -10.03 -0.76
N ALA A 71 21.85 -9.95 0.38
CA ALA A 71 22.17 -8.68 1.03
C ALA A 71 23.01 -7.72 0.16
N PRO A 72 24.05 -8.17 -0.59
CA PRO A 72 24.74 -7.29 -1.53
C PRO A 72 23.82 -6.73 -2.61
N GLN A 73 22.91 -7.56 -3.13
CA GLN A 73 21.91 -7.14 -4.13
C GLN A 73 20.93 -6.12 -3.55
N ALA A 74 20.32 -6.40 -2.40
CA ALA A 74 19.40 -5.48 -1.72
C ALA A 74 20.06 -4.12 -1.42
N LYS A 75 21.30 -4.15 -0.93
CA LYS A 75 22.09 -2.94 -0.67
C LYS A 75 22.33 -2.13 -1.95
N GLU A 76 22.68 -2.78 -3.04
CA GLU A 76 22.90 -2.10 -4.32
C GLU A 76 21.62 -1.42 -4.82
N ILE A 77 20.47 -2.11 -4.73
CA ILE A 77 19.17 -1.53 -5.11
C ILE A 77 18.82 -0.32 -4.24
N ALA A 78 19.07 -0.40 -2.93
CA ALA A 78 18.87 0.73 -2.02
C ALA A 78 19.71 1.94 -2.44
N TYR A 79 20.99 1.73 -2.77
CA TYR A 79 21.87 2.81 -3.21
C TYR A 79 21.48 3.40 -4.56
N LEU A 80 21.02 2.59 -5.50
CA LEU A 80 20.45 3.09 -6.75
C LEU A 80 19.23 3.99 -6.52
N ALA A 81 18.36 3.62 -5.58
CA ALA A 81 17.20 4.43 -5.22
C ALA A 81 17.60 5.74 -4.52
N TYR A 82 18.60 5.71 -3.64
CA TYR A 82 19.12 6.88 -2.94
C TYR A 82 19.85 7.86 -3.86
N GLU A 83 20.78 7.35 -4.67
CA GLU A 83 21.69 8.19 -5.46
C GLU A 83 21.05 8.73 -6.74
N PHE A 84 20.20 7.94 -7.40
CA PHE A 84 19.68 8.26 -8.74
C PHE A 84 18.16 8.41 -8.80
N GLY A 85 17.44 7.91 -7.79
CA GLY A 85 15.98 7.87 -7.75
C GLY A 85 15.37 8.83 -6.74
N HIS A 86 14.14 8.55 -6.34
CA HIS A 86 13.42 9.30 -5.31
C HIS A 86 13.62 8.72 -3.90
N GLY A 87 14.54 7.77 -3.71
CA GLY A 87 14.67 7.02 -2.45
C GLY A 87 13.53 6.04 -2.17
N ILE A 88 12.69 5.74 -3.17
CA ILE A 88 11.51 4.86 -3.07
C ILE A 88 11.76 3.57 -3.84
N ILE A 89 11.50 2.44 -3.17
CA ILE A 89 11.45 1.11 -3.76
C ILE A 89 10.06 0.52 -3.54
N ASP A 90 9.44 0.00 -4.60
CA ASP A 90 8.18 -0.75 -4.48
C ASP A 90 8.41 -2.25 -4.71
N VAL A 91 8.02 -3.08 -3.74
CA VAL A 91 7.81 -4.52 -3.94
C VAL A 91 6.53 -4.74 -4.74
N THR A 92 6.60 -5.63 -5.71
CA THR A 92 5.52 -5.87 -6.67
C THR A 92 4.78 -7.18 -6.41
N THR A 93 3.57 -7.31 -6.95
CA THR A 93 2.77 -8.56 -6.92
C THR A 93 3.33 -9.72 -7.75
N ARG A 94 4.56 -9.60 -8.24
CA ARG A 94 5.33 -10.66 -8.93
C ARG A 94 6.71 -10.83 -8.31
N ALA A 95 6.84 -10.48 -7.05
CA ALA A 95 8.08 -10.56 -6.26
C ALA A 95 9.29 -9.75 -6.83
N ASN A 96 9.09 -8.87 -7.81
CA ASN A 96 10.14 -7.92 -8.23
C ASN A 96 10.24 -6.70 -7.30
N LEU A 97 11.31 -5.92 -7.49
CA LEU A 97 11.50 -4.58 -6.94
C LEU A 97 11.44 -3.51 -8.04
N GLN A 98 10.94 -2.33 -7.73
CA GLN A 98 10.93 -1.16 -8.63
C GLN A 98 11.59 0.05 -7.99
N VAL A 99 12.60 0.62 -8.64
CA VAL A 99 13.20 1.90 -8.25
C VAL A 99 12.53 3.03 -9.03
N GLN A 100 12.03 4.04 -8.32
CA GLN A 100 11.27 5.14 -8.92
C GLN A 100 12.15 6.39 -9.12
N GLY A 101 11.93 7.10 -10.23
CA GLY A 101 12.39 8.49 -10.36
C GLY A 101 13.77 8.71 -10.98
N LEU A 102 14.28 7.76 -11.75
CA LEU A 102 15.60 7.84 -12.40
C LEU A 102 15.62 8.89 -13.51
N GLY A 103 16.73 9.62 -13.65
CA GLY A 103 17.06 10.44 -14.83
C GLY A 103 17.60 9.59 -15.98
N ILE A 104 17.46 10.07 -17.23
CA ILE A 104 17.95 9.34 -18.43
C ILE A 104 19.47 9.15 -18.40
N GLU A 105 20.19 10.13 -17.87
CA GLU A 105 21.64 10.15 -17.72
C GLU A 105 22.18 9.04 -16.80
N HIS A 106 21.33 8.49 -15.92
CA HIS A 106 21.71 7.48 -14.95
C HIS A 106 21.42 6.05 -15.41
N LEU A 107 20.63 5.83 -16.47
CA LEU A 107 20.18 4.48 -16.83
C LEU A 107 21.34 3.52 -17.18
N PRO A 108 22.41 3.95 -17.89
CA PRO A 108 23.56 3.09 -18.14
C PRO A 108 24.29 2.66 -16.86
N GLU A 109 24.50 3.59 -15.92
CA GLU A 109 25.17 3.28 -14.65
C GLU A 109 24.30 2.38 -13.76
N VAL A 110 22.98 2.60 -13.74
CA VAL A 110 22.02 1.72 -13.05
C VAL A 110 22.14 0.28 -13.56
N ARG A 111 22.14 0.07 -14.88
CA ARG A 111 22.30 -1.27 -15.46
C ARG A 111 23.63 -1.90 -15.06
N LYS A 112 24.73 -1.18 -15.22
CA LYS A 112 26.09 -1.65 -14.89
C LYS A 112 26.22 -2.07 -13.42
N ARG A 113 25.60 -1.31 -12.51
CA ARG A 113 25.60 -1.59 -11.07
C ARG A 113 24.77 -2.82 -10.71
N LEU A 114 23.60 -3.00 -11.33
CA LEU A 114 22.82 -4.23 -11.19
C LEU A 114 23.60 -5.46 -11.70
N GLU A 115 24.22 -5.37 -12.87
CA GLU A 115 25.01 -6.45 -13.45
C GLU A 115 26.19 -6.84 -12.54
N ARG A 116 26.84 -5.87 -11.87
CA ARG A 116 27.93 -6.12 -10.91
C ARG A 116 27.53 -7.03 -9.74
N VAL A 117 26.26 -7.01 -9.35
CA VAL A 117 25.71 -7.86 -8.26
C VAL A 117 24.89 -9.04 -8.80
N GLY A 118 25.01 -9.35 -10.09
CA GLY A 118 24.32 -10.47 -10.73
C GLY A 118 22.82 -10.26 -10.92
N LEU A 119 22.34 -9.00 -10.88
CA LEU A 119 20.95 -8.64 -11.18
C LEU A 119 20.79 -8.14 -12.61
N THR A 120 19.56 -8.21 -13.11
CA THR A 120 19.19 -7.66 -14.41
C THR A 120 17.78 -7.07 -14.36
N SER A 121 17.51 -6.10 -15.24
CA SER A 121 16.18 -5.55 -15.47
C SER A 121 15.62 -5.94 -16.84
N LYS A 122 16.34 -6.79 -17.58
CA LYS A 122 15.94 -7.26 -18.92
C LYS A 122 14.66 -8.09 -18.88
N GLN A 123 13.87 -7.94 -19.94
CA GLN A 123 12.57 -8.59 -20.15
C GLN A 123 11.62 -8.43 -18.96
N THR A 124 11.57 -7.25 -18.32
CA THR A 124 10.63 -6.99 -17.21
C THR A 124 9.42 -6.16 -17.66
N GLY A 125 9.41 -5.74 -18.92
CA GLY A 125 8.36 -4.96 -19.56
C GLY A 125 8.14 -5.35 -21.02
N HIS A 126 7.00 -4.88 -21.55
CA HIS A 126 6.55 -5.16 -22.92
C HIS A 126 6.23 -6.64 -23.22
N ASP A 127 6.54 -7.14 -24.42
CA ASP A 127 6.01 -8.38 -25.00
C ASP A 127 7.03 -9.53 -24.94
N ASN A 128 7.23 -10.01 -23.71
CA ASN A 128 8.14 -11.08 -23.34
C ASN A 128 7.69 -11.70 -22.00
N ILE A 129 8.50 -12.63 -21.48
CA ILE A 129 8.24 -13.34 -20.22
C ILE A 129 8.60 -12.45 -19.02
N ARG A 130 7.67 -12.31 -18.07
CA ARG A 130 7.84 -11.53 -16.83
C ARG A 130 8.64 -12.30 -15.79
N ASN A 131 8.63 -11.83 -14.54
CA ASN A 131 9.32 -12.56 -13.47
C ASN A 131 8.76 -13.98 -13.36
N VAL A 132 9.66 -14.95 -13.16
CA VAL A 132 9.30 -16.31 -12.79
C VAL A 132 9.50 -16.38 -11.28
N PHE A 133 8.40 -16.47 -10.54
CA PHE A 133 8.46 -16.47 -9.09
C PHE A 133 7.91 -17.77 -8.51
N ALA A 134 8.47 -18.14 -7.36
CA ALA A 134 8.01 -19.25 -6.55
C ALA A 134 7.14 -18.74 -5.39
N HIS A 135 6.51 -19.66 -4.66
CA HIS A 135 6.09 -19.33 -3.30
C HIS A 135 7.29 -18.79 -2.49
N PRO A 136 7.17 -17.71 -1.70
CA PRO A 136 8.33 -17.03 -1.09
C PRO A 136 9.12 -17.91 -0.11
N TRP A 137 8.45 -18.91 0.48
CA TRP A 137 9.06 -19.89 1.39
C TRP A 137 9.50 -21.17 0.69
N SER A 138 9.53 -21.22 -0.63
CA SER A 138 9.97 -22.43 -1.33
C SER A 138 11.42 -22.78 -0.96
N GLY A 139 11.66 -24.06 -0.69
CA GLY A 139 12.87 -24.62 -0.10
C GLY A 139 12.99 -24.45 1.42
N LEU A 140 12.09 -23.71 2.06
CA LEU A 140 12.15 -23.41 3.50
C LEU A 140 11.01 -24.06 4.28
N MET A 141 9.90 -24.45 3.64
CA MET A 141 8.72 -24.95 4.33
C MET A 141 8.91 -26.41 4.83
N PRO A 142 8.52 -26.72 6.08
CA PRO A 142 8.34 -28.09 6.52
C PRO A 142 7.24 -28.77 5.68
N GLY A 143 7.52 -29.97 5.15
CA GLY A 143 6.52 -30.74 4.38
C GLY A 143 6.30 -30.31 2.92
N GLU A 144 7.03 -29.29 2.42
CA GLU A 144 7.00 -28.95 0.99
C GLU A 144 7.47 -30.12 0.13
N LEU A 145 6.71 -30.43 -0.93
CA LEU A 145 7.00 -31.55 -1.84
C LEU A 145 8.30 -31.35 -2.61
N ILE A 146 8.54 -30.12 -3.07
CA ILE A 146 9.72 -29.78 -3.87
C ILE A 146 10.08 -28.31 -3.75
N ASP A 147 11.37 -28.01 -3.65
CA ASP A 147 11.88 -26.66 -3.80
C ASP A 147 11.82 -26.23 -5.27
N THR A 148 11.00 -25.23 -5.57
CA THR A 148 10.74 -24.76 -6.94
C THR A 148 11.67 -23.64 -7.40
N ARG A 149 12.53 -23.10 -6.51
CA ARG A 149 13.44 -22.01 -6.86
C ARG A 149 14.43 -22.39 -7.96
N PRO A 150 15.09 -23.58 -7.92
CA PRO A 150 15.96 -24.01 -9.01
C PRO A 150 15.25 -24.05 -10.37
N LEU A 151 13.98 -24.46 -10.41
CA LEU A 151 13.16 -24.50 -11.63
C LEU A 151 12.82 -23.08 -12.12
N CYS A 152 12.52 -22.14 -11.23
CA CYS A 152 12.34 -20.72 -11.59
C CYS A 152 13.60 -20.13 -12.26
N HIS A 153 14.79 -20.46 -11.75
CA HIS A 153 16.07 -20.04 -12.34
C HIS A 153 16.34 -20.74 -13.67
N ALA A 154 16.03 -22.02 -13.79
CA ALA A 154 16.17 -22.77 -15.04
C ALA A 154 15.25 -22.21 -16.15
N ILE A 155 13.98 -21.93 -15.83
CA ILE A 155 13.04 -21.27 -16.75
C ILE A 155 13.51 -19.85 -17.08
N THR A 156 14.03 -19.09 -16.11
CA THR A 156 14.57 -17.76 -16.41
C THR A 156 15.74 -17.84 -17.37
N SER A 157 16.65 -18.80 -17.17
CA SER A 157 17.80 -19.03 -18.04
C SER A 157 17.42 -19.43 -19.47
N LEU A 158 16.26 -20.08 -19.65
CA LEU A 158 15.73 -20.43 -20.97
C LEU A 158 15.46 -19.20 -21.86
N PHE A 159 14.93 -18.11 -21.28
CA PHE A 159 14.46 -16.96 -22.08
C PHE A 159 15.25 -15.67 -21.86
N ILE A 160 15.99 -15.54 -20.77
CA ILE A 160 16.76 -14.32 -20.50
C ILE A 160 17.79 -14.14 -21.62
N ASP A 161 17.86 -12.96 -22.22
CA ASP A 161 18.70 -12.63 -23.38
C ASP A 161 18.38 -13.36 -24.69
N SER A 162 17.37 -14.25 -24.70
CA SER A 162 16.86 -14.84 -25.93
C SER A 162 16.11 -13.79 -26.75
N ARG A 163 16.62 -13.45 -27.93
CA ARG A 163 15.91 -12.60 -28.90
C ARG A 163 14.56 -13.22 -29.25
N GLU A 164 14.57 -14.52 -29.47
CA GLU A 164 13.40 -15.32 -29.82
C GLU A 164 12.26 -15.19 -28.79
N TYR A 165 12.58 -15.32 -27.50
CA TYR A 165 11.62 -15.19 -26.40
C TYR A 165 11.47 -13.76 -25.88
N SER A 166 12.03 -12.79 -26.60
CA SER A 166 11.80 -11.37 -26.35
C SER A 166 10.85 -10.72 -27.35
N ASP A 167 10.38 -11.46 -28.37
CA ASP A 167 9.35 -11.05 -29.31
C ASP A 167 8.14 -12.00 -29.26
N LEU A 168 7.41 -11.97 -28.14
CA LEU A 168 6.13 -12.65 -28.02
C LEU A 168 4.99 -11.77 -28.56
N PRO A 169 3.81 -12.34 -28.86
CA PRO A 169 2.61 -11.54 -29.18
C PRO A 169 2.22 -10.59 -28.03
N ARG A 170 2.39 -11.04 -26.78
CA ARG A 170 2.15 -10.23 -25.57
C ARG A 170 2.94 -10.77 -24.39
N LYS A 171 2.84 -10.11 -23.23
CA LYS A 171 3.47 -10.58 -21.99
C LYS A 171 3.01 -11.99 -21.58
N MET A 172 3.94 -12.75 -21.02
CA MET A 172 3.73 -14.08 -20.43
C MET A 172 4.13 -14.05 -18.95
N ASN A 173 3.27 -14.46 -18.03
CA ASN A 173 3.55 -14.55 -16.60
C ASN A 173 3.65 -16.02 -16.18
N ILE A 174 4.64 -16.35 -15.35
CA ILE A 174 4.92 -17.72 -14.94
C ILE A 174 5.09 -17.77 -13.42
N CYS A 175 4.48 -18.74 -12.76
CA CYS A 175 4.75 -19.03 -11.36
C CYS A 175 4.86 -20.54 -11.09
N LEU A 176 5.54 -20.87 -9.99
CA LEU A 176 5.69 -22.24 -9.52
C LEU A 176 5.32 -22.31 -8.04
N ASN A 177 4.71 -23.42 -7.63
CA ASN A 177 4.37 -23.68 -6.25
C ASN A 177 4.80 -25.10 -5.85
N GLY A 178 5.53 -25.22 -4.75
CA GLY A 178 6.09 -26.48 -4.24
C GLY A 178 5.19 -27.22 -3.26
N THR A 179 4.02 -26.67 -2.96
CA THR A 179 3.08 -27.15 -1.94
C THR A 179 1.63 -26.99 -2.44
N LEU A 180 0.73 -27.79 -1.87
CA LEU A 180 -0.70 -27.76 -2.18
C LEU A 180 -1.47 -26.73 -1.33
N ASP A 181 -0.90 -26.27 -0.22
CA ASP A 181 -1.63 -25.51 0.81
C ASP A 181 -1.70 -24.00 0.54
N HIS A 182 -0.91 -23.51 -0.41
CA HIS A 182 -0.68 -22.08 -0.63
C HIS A 182 -1.14 -21.63 -2.01
N SER A 183 -1.76 -20.45 -2.11
CA SER A 183 -2.44 -20.06 -3.35
C SER A 183 -1.51 -19.47 -4.42
N ALA A 184 -0.31 -18.95 -4.05
CA ALA A 184 0.75 -18.38 -4.93
C ALA A 184 0.27 -17.62 -6.19
N HIS A 185 -0.97 -17.11 -6.19
CA HIS A 185 -1.74 -16.63 -7.33
C HIS A 185 -1.68 -17.49 -8.61
N PHE A 186 -1.63 -18.82 -8.50
CA PHE A 186 -1.39 -19.70 -9.64
C PHE A 186 -2.55 -19.75 -10.66
N TRP A 187 -3.77 -19.43 -10.27
CA TRP A 187 -4.92 -19.34 -11.19
C TRP A 187 -4.88 -18.13 -12.13
N THR A 188 -3.98 -17.17 -11.90
CA THR A 188 -4.00 -15.87 -12.57
C THR A 188 -2.77 -15.61 -13.44
N GLN A 189 -1.87 -16.60 -13.57
CA GLN A 189 -0.70 -16.55 -14.45
C GLN A 189 -0.97 -17.26 -15.77
N ASP A 190 -0.19 -16.90 -16.80
CA ASP A 190 -0.34 -17.52 -18.12
C ASP A 190 0.18 -18.98 -18.11
N ILE A 191 1.18 -19.28 -17.29
CA ILE A 191 1.65 -20.65 -17.00
C ILE A 191 1.87 -20.79 -15.50
N SER A 192 1.32 -21.83 -14.90
CA SER A 192 1.58 -22.17 -13.50
C SER A 192 1.88 -23.66 -13.36
N PHE A 193 2.88 -23.98 -12.55
CA PHE A 193 3.21 -25.35 -12.15
C PHE A 193 2.94 -25.53 -10.67
N LEU A 194 2.06 -26.48 -10.33
CA LEU A 194 1.69 -26.78 -8.95
C LEU A 194 2.15 -28.17 -8.56
N ALA A 195 3.03 -28.25 -7.58
CA ALA A 195 3.51 -29.53 -7.08
C ALA A 195 2.36 -30.35 -6.50
N THR A 196 2.25 -31.59 -6.94
CA THR A 196 1.31 -32.60 -6.46
C THR A 196 2.05 -33.93 -6.30
N PRO A 197 1.67 -34.79 -5.36
CA PRO A 197 2.21 -36.14 -5.30
C PRO A 197 1.80 -36.93 -6.55
N GLY A 198 2.76 -37.63 -7.16
CA GLY A 198 2.50 -38.67 -8.17
C GLY A 198 1.93 -39.95 -7.55
N SER A 199 1.55 -40.90 -8.39
CA SER A 199 1.07 -42.23 -7.92
C SER A 199 2.16 -43.04 -7.22
N ASP A 200 3.42 -42.74 -7.49
CA ASP A 200 4.62 -43.28 -6.86
C ASP A 200 5.06 -42.50 -5.60
N GLY A 201 4.35 -41.42 -5.25
CA GLY A 201 4.70 -40.51 -4.16
C GLY A 201 5.75 -39.46 -4.52
N GLU A 202 6.34 -39.52 -5.71
CA GLU A 202 7.34 -38.55 -6.17
C GLU A 202 6.66 -37.26 -6.67
N PRO A 203 7.30 -36.09 -6.54
CA PRO A 203 6.71 -34.84 -7.00
C PRO A 203 6.38 -34.86 -8.50
N ARG A 204 5.18 -34.37 -8.83
CA ARG A 204 4.73 -34.02 -10.17
C ARG A 204 4.20 -32.59 -10.15
N PHE A 205 4.00 -32.01 -11.32
CA PHE A 205 3.39 -30.69 -11.48
C PHE A 205 2.10 -30.79 -12.27
N GLN A 206 1.01 -30.34 -11.67
CA GLN A 206 -0.18 -29.96 -12.44
C GLN A 206 0.12 -28.65 -13.17
N VAL A 207 -0.39 -28.53 -14.40
CA VAL A 207 -0.14 -27.37 -15.25
C VAL A 207 -1.43 -26.58 -15.45
N LEU A 208 -1.41 -25.30 -15.10
CA LEU A 208 -2.49 -24.38 -15.38
C LEU A 208 -2.06 -23.35 -16.42
N LEU A 209 -2.93 -23.06 -17.38
CA LEU A 209 -2.61 -22.27 -18.57
C LEU A 209 -3.61 -21.14 -18.79
N GLY A 210 -3.13 -19.98 -19.27
CA GLY A 210 -3.99 -18.92 -19.79
C GLY A 210 -4.70 -18.05 -18.74
N GLY A 211 -4.22 -18.02 -17.50
CA GLY A 211 -4.71 -17.08 -16.48
C GLY A 211 -4.31 -15.62 -16.75
N THR A 212 -5.21 -14.69 -16.47
CA THR A 212 -4.96 -13.25 -16.62
C THR A 212 -5.88 -12.40 -15.76
N GLN A 213 -5.33 -11.30 -15.22
CA GLN A 213 -6.06 -10.28 -14.48
C GLN A 213 -6.36 -9.02 -15.29
N GLY A 214 -5.87 -8.90 -16.52
CA GLY A 214 -5.97 -7.66 -17.31
C GLY A 214 -7.40 -7.27 -17.68
N GLN A 215 -7.56 -6.36 -18.66
CA GLN A 215 -8.86 -5.86 -19.12
C GLN A 215 -9.91 -6.94 -19.38
N ASN A 216 -9.47 -8.09 -19.90
CA ASN A 216 -10.28 -9.29 -20.06
C ASN A 216 -9.74 -10.34 -19.10
N PRO A 217 -10.22 -10.38 -17.84
CA PRO A 217 -9.73 -11.33 -16.86
C PRO A 217 -10.20 -12.76 -17.21
N HIS A 218 -9.39 -13.74 -16.86
CA HIS A 218 -9.67 -15.16 -17.08
C HIS A 218 -8.90 -15.99 -16.05
N LEU A 219 -9.55 -17.02 -15.49
CA LEU A 219 -8.87 -18.00 -14.65
C LEU A 219 -8.14 -19.02 -15.53
N ALA A 220 -7.00 -19.54 -15.09
CA ALA A 220 -6.26 -20.51 -15.89
C ALA A 220 -7.06 -21.81 -16.08
N TRP A 221 -6.97 -22.41 -17.28
CA TRP A 221 -7.48 -23.75 -17.55
C TRP A 221 -6.53 -24.80 -16.99
N HIS A 222 -7.09 -25.86 -16.44
CA HIS A 222 -6.34 -27.05 -16.09
C HIS A 222 -6.00 -27.86 -17.33
N LEU A 223 -4.72 -28.15 -17.52
CA LEU A 223 -4.24 -29.13 -18.49
C LEU A 223 -4.24 -30.50 -17.81
N PRO A 224 -4.98 -31.52 -18.31
CA PRO A 224 -5.14 -32.81 -17.63
C PRO A 224 -3.93 -33.73 -17.77
N LEU A 225 -2.74 -33.17 -17.58
CA LEU A 225 -1.42 -33.79 -17.70
C LEU A 225 -0.54 -33.36 -16.52
N LEU A 226 0.37 -34.24 -16.15
CA LEU A 226 1.37 -34.05 -15.10
C LEU A 226 2.76 -33.97 -15.73
N ALA A 227 3.53 -32.97 -15.34
CA ALA A 227 4.93 -32.83 -15.69
C ALA A 227 5.82 -33.25 -14.52
N ARG A 228 6.88 -34.02 -14.79
CA ARG A 228 7.94 -34.26 -13.80
C ARG A 228 8.81 -33.01 -13.63
N PRO A 229 9.50 -32.82 -12.49
CA PRO A 229 10.37 -31.67 -12.27
C PRO A 229 11.37 -31.42 -13.40
N GLU A 230 12.01 -32.46 -13.92
CA GLU A 230 12.96 -32.41 -15.03
C GLU A 230 12.34 -32.02 -16.37
N GLN A 231 11.02 -32.14 -16.53
CA GLN A 231 10.28 -31.81 -17.75
C GLN A 231 9.77 -30.36 -17.78
N VAL A 232 9.74 -29.67 -16.64
CA VAL A 232 9.12 -28.35 -16.49
C VAL A 232 9.67 -27.31 -17.47
N VAL A 233 10.99 -27.32 -17.70
CA VAL A 233 11.65 -26.37 -18.62
C VAL A 233 11.24 -26.64 -20.07
N ASP A 234 11.18 -27.90 -20.48
CA ASP A 234 10.81 -28.30 -21.85
C ASP A 234 9.32 -28.07 -22.12
N VAL A 235 8.46 -28.36 -21.15
CA VAL A 235 7.03 -28.02 -21.21
C VAL A 235 6.86 -26.51 -21.34
N THR A 236 7.59 -25.72 -20.54
CA THR A 236 7.56 -24.25 -20.65
C THR A 236 7.98 -23.79 -22.04
N ARG A 237 9.08 -24.32 -22.58
CA ARG A 237 9.56 -24.02 -23.93
C ARG A 237 8.50 -24.29 -24.98
N ALA A 238 7.92 -25.49 -24.97
CA ALA A 238 6.89 -25.88 -25.93
C ALA A 238 5.66 -24.96 -25.88
N ILE A 239 5.22 -24.53 -24.70
CA ILE A 239 4.11 -23.56 -24.56
C ILE A 239 4.50 -22.17 -25.09
N LEU A 240 5.73 -21.72 -24.83
CA LEU A 240 6.22 -20.45 -25.37
C LEU A 240 6.28 -20.49 -26.90
N ASP A 241 6.71 -21.60 -27.49
CA ASP A 241 6.78 -21.80 -28.94
C ASP A 241 5.37 -21.86 -29.55
N LEU A 242 4.41 -22.50 -28.89
CA LEU A 242 3.00 -22.45 -29.28
C LEU A 242 2.50 -21.01 -29.35
N PHE A 243 2.73 -20.24 -28.29
CA PHE A 243 2.26 -18.87 -28.23
C PHE A 243 2.93 -17.99 -29.29
N ARG A 244 4.22 -18.21 -29.58
CA ARG A 244 4.92 -17.50 -30.65
C ARG A 244 4.38 -17.85 -32.03
N ALA A 245 4.11 -19.13 -32.28
CA ALA A 245 3.68 -19.62 -33.57
C ALA A 245 2.22 -19.25 -33.88
N ARG A 246 1.33 -19.32 -32.88
CA ARG A 246 -0.13 -19.22 -33.10
C ARG A 246 -0.80 -18.05 -32.38
N GLY A 247 -0.11 -17.33 -31.49
CA GLY A 247 -0.72 -16.22 -30.76
C GLY A 247 -1.00 -15.00 -31.64
N SER A 248 -2.21 -14.44 -31.55
CA SER A 248 -2.61 -13.27 -32.35
C SER A 248 -1.76 -12.04 -32.05
N ARG A 249 -1.28 -11.39 -33.12
CA ARG A 249 -0.53 -10.12 -33.09
C ARG A 249 -1.34 -8.93 -33.60
N GLU A 250 -2.56 -9.16 -34.08
CA GLU A 250 -3.37 -8.15 -34.76
C GLU A 250 -3.88 -7.04 -33.82
N LYS A 251 -4.44 -7.42 -32.67
CA LYS A 251 -5.05 -6.50 -31.70
C LYS A 251 -4.43 -6.72 -30.33
N ARG A 252 -3.73 -5.71 -29.81
CA ARG A 252 -3.02 -5.78 -28.53
C ARG A 252 -3.90 -6.20 -27.33
N ASN A 253 -5.18 -5.82 -27.32
CA ASN A 253 -6.11 -6.18 -26.24
C ASN A 253 -6.58 -7.65 -26.31
N ASN A 254 -6.37 -8.32 -27.45
CA ASN A 254 -6.75 -9.70 -27.72
C ASN A 254 -5.51 -10.60 -27.99
N ALA A 255 -4.32 -10.15 -27.59
CA ALA A 255 -3.05 -10.81 -27.90
C ALA A 255 -2.48 -11.66 -26.75
N ARG A 256 -3.16 -11.75 -25.60
CA ARG A 256 -2.71 -12.59 -24.47
C ARG A 256 -2.95 -14.07 -24.74
N PHE A 257 -2.16 -14.93 -24.11
CA PHE A 257 -2.23 -16.38 -24.29
C PHE A 257 -3.63 -16.96 -24.01
N CYS A 258 -4.40 -16.37 -23.09
CA CYS A 258 -5.78 -16.76 -22.82
C CYS A 258 -6.71 -16.72 -24.05
N PHE A 259 -6.43 -15.86 -25.05
CA PHE A 259 -7.24 -15.81 -26.26
C PHE A 259 -6.91 -16.97 -27.20
N LEU A 260 -5.63 -17.34 -27.30
CA LEU A 260 -5.23 -18.55 -28.00
C LEU A 260 -5.83 -19.79 -27.34
N MET A 261 -5.81 -19.87 -26.01
CA MET A 261 -6.47 -20.95 -25.26
C MET A 261 -7.97 -21.07 -25.56
N LYS A 262 -8.69 -19.94 -25.72
CA LYS A 262 -10.11 -19.94 -26.11
C LYS A 262 -10.35 -20.45 -27.53
N GLU A 263 -9.37 -20.25 -28.42
CA GLU A 263 -9.46 -20.63 -29.82
C GLU A 263 -9.17 -22.13 -30.02
N ILE A 264 -8.06 -22.63 -29.48
CA ILE A 264 -7.61 -24.01 -29.71
C ILE A 264 -8.05 -25.00 -28.62
N GLY A 265 -8.54 -24.49 -27.48
CA GLY A 265 -8.92 -25.32 -26.34
C GLY A 265 -7.73 -26.00 -25.64
N VAL A 266 -8.04 -26.76 -24.58
CA VAL A 266 -7.04 -27.57 -23.88
C VAL A 266 -6.50 -28.69 -24.78
N GLU A 267 -7.38 -29.29 -25.59
CA GLU A 267 -7.03 -30.35 -26.55
C GLU A 267 -5.97 -29.90 -27.56
N GLY A 268 -6.14 -28.74 -28.18
CA GLY A 268 -5.15 -28.23 -29.14
C GLY A 268 -3.78 -27.94 -28.51
N VAL A 269 -3.71 -27.64 -27.21
CA VAL A 269 -2.43 -27.54 -26.49
C VAL A 269 -1.84 -28.93 -26.23
N MET A 270 -2.64 -29.91 -25.85
CA MET A 270 -2.17 -31.29 -25.65
C MET A 270 -1.61 -31.89 -26.95
N ASP A 271 -2.29 -31.69 -28.07
CA ASP A 271 -1.82 -32.12 -29.40
C ASP A 271 -0.47 -31.47 -29.72
N TRP A 272 -0.35 -30.16 -29.51
CA TRP A 272 0.91 -29.44 -29.70
C TRP A 272 2.02 -30.01 -28.80
N LEU A 273 1.75 -30.24 -27.51
CA LEU A 273 2.74 -30.80 -26.60
C LEU A 273 3.16 -32.22 -27.01
N GLY A 274 2.22 -33.05 -27.49
CA GLY A 274 2.50 -34.39 -27.99
C GLY A 274 3.35 -34.39 -29.26
N GLU A 275 3.24 -33.36 -30.11
CA GLU A 275 4.09 -33.16 -31.29
C GLU A 275 5.47 -32.62 -30.95
N GLN A 276 5.58 -31.70 -29.98
CA GLN A 276 6.83 -30.99 -29.68
C GLN A 276 7.71 -31.70 -28.64
N LEU A 277 7.15 -32.45 -27.71
CA LEU A 277 7.92 -33.12 -26.66
C LEU A 277 8.37 -34.51 -27.13
N PRO A 278 9.62 -34.92 -26.83
CA PRO A 278 10.13 -36.24 -27.21
C PRO A 278 9.58 -37.38 -26.33
N TYR A 279 8.65 -37.07 -25.41
CA TYR A 279 8.05 -37.99 -24.45
C TYR A 279 6.59 -37.62 -24.21
N ALA A 280 5.80 -38.61 -23.80
CA ALA A 280 4.44 -38.36 -23.33
C ALA A 280 4.47 -37.85 -21.88
N LEU A 281 3.62 -36.86 -21.59
CA LEU A 281 3.34 -36.44 -20.22
C LEU A 281 2.39 -37.43 -19.55
N GLU A 282 2.48 -37.54 -18.23
CA GLU A 282 1.62 -38.44 -17.46
C GLU A 282 0.19 -37.89 -17.39
N PRO A 283 -0.87 -38.71 -17.43
CA PRO A 283 -2.24 -38.21 -17.26
C PRO A 283 -2.48 -37.65 -15.84
N GLY A 284 -3.17 -36.52 -15.76
CA GLY A 284 -3.58 -35.88 -14.50
C GLY A 284 -4.99 -35.34 -14.59
N PRO A 285 -6.05 -36.17 -14.47
CA PRO A 285 -7.39 -35.78 -14.88
C PRO A 285 -8.08 -34.78 -13.93
N ALA A 286 -7.72 -34.76 -12.65
CA ALA A 286 -8.35 -33.90 -11.66
C ALA A 286 -7.66 -32.52 -11.61
N PRO A 287 -8.43 -31.42 -11.62
CA PRO A 287 -7.86 -30.09 -11.42
C PRO A 287 -7.28 -29.95 -10.00
N PRO A 288 -6.34 -29.01 -9.79
CA PRO A 288 -5.75 -28.83 -8.48
C PRO A 288 -6.81 -28.28 -7.53
N PRO A 289 -6.90 -28.79 -6.29
CA PRO A 289 -7.75 -28.16 -5.30
C PRO A 289 -7.24 -26.72 -5.09
N PRO A 290 -8.14 -25.73 -5.03
CA PRO A 290 -7.73 -24.41 -4.58
C PRO A 290 -7.15 -24.46 -3.17
N ALA A 291 -6.23 -23.54 -2.87
CA ALA A 291 -5.75 -23.36 -1.51
C ALA A 291 -6.92 -23.02 -0.58
N THR A 292 -6.90 -23.52 0.65
CA THR A 292 -7.97 -23.27 1.63
C THR A 292 -7.94 -21.85 2.17
N THR A 293 -6.74 -21.26 2.28
CA THR A 293 -6.51 -19.93 2.84
C THR A 293 -5.52 -19.14 1.98
N HIS A 294 -5.49 -17.83 2.19
CA HIS A 294 -4.52 -16.97 1.56
C HIS A 294 -3.15 -17.14 2.22
N ASP A 295 -2.10 -16.78 1.50
CA ASP A 295 -0.74 -16.89 2.01
C ASP A 295 -0.52 -15.81 3.09
N GLU A 296 -0.50 -16.22 4.35
CA GLU A 296 -0.07 -15.38 5.47
C GLU A 296 1.46 -15.32 5.49
N LEU A 297 2.02 -14.18 5.07
CA LEU A 297 3.47 -14.03 4.84
C LEU A 297 4.15 -13.05 5.80
N ILE A 298 3.42 -12.56 6.80
CA ILE A 298 3.92 -11.64 7.83
C ILE A 298 3.96 -12.40 9.16
N GLY A 299 5.07 -12.27 9.90
CA GLY A 299 5.28 -12.97 11.17
C GLY A 299 6.47 -13.92 11.16
N TRP A 300 6.44 -14.88 12.08
CA TRP A 300 7.51 -15.84 12.29
C TRP A 300 7.13 -17.22 11.76
N PHE A 301 7.89 -17.71 10.79
CA PHE A 301 7.68 -19.01 10.18
C PHE A 301 8.85 -19.91 10.50
N ARG A 302 8.58 -21.12 11.01
CA ARG A 302 9.62 -22.12 11.23
C ARG A 302 10.05 -22.71 9.89
N GLN A 303 11.34 -22.88 9.70
CA GLN A 303 11.87 -23.50 8.48
C GLN A 303 11.94 -25.03 8.61
N ARG A 304 12.27 -25.69 7.49
CA ARG A 304 12.54 -27.13 7.43
C ARG A 304 13.68 -27.52 8.38
N ASP A 305 14.72 -26.70 8.46
CA ASP A 305 15.66 -26.76 9.58
C ASP A 305 14.94 -26.24 10.83
N PRO A 306 14.71 -27.09 11.85
CA PRO A 306 13.93 -26.73 13.03
C PRO A 306 14.55 -25.59 13.86
N GLU A 307 15.83 -25.30 13.69
CA GLU A 307 16.57 -24.25 14.40
C GLU A 307 16.52 -22.89 13.69
N LEU A 308 16.11 -22.89 12.43
CA LEU A 308 16.03 -21.70 11.60
C LEU A 308 14.59 -21.19 11.43
N TRP A 309 14.50 -19.87 11.31
CA TRP A 309 13.27 -19.13 11.23
C TRP A 309 13.32 -18.12 10.10
N THR A 310 12.14 -17.85 9.57
CA THR A 310 11.87 -16.81 8.60
C THR A 310 11.10 -15.70 9.31
N MET A 311 11.55 -14.47 9.13
CA MET A 311 10.91 -13.23 9.60
C MET A 311 10.25 -12.52 8.43
N GLY A 312 8.96 -12.76 8.23
CA GLY A 312 8.12 -12.03 7.27
C GLY A 312 7.71 -10.67 7.84
N LEU A 313 7.89 -9.60 7.06
CA LEU A 313 7.67 -8.24 7.54
C LEU A 313 6.49 -7.57 6.83
N SER A 314 5.72 -6.81 7.60
CA SER A 314 4.75 -5.86 7.08
C SER A 314 5.46 -4.78 6.30
N VAL A 315 5.13 -4.65 5.02
CA VAL A 315 5.53 -3.54 4.17
C VAL A 315 4.23 -2.93 3.64
N PRO A 316 3.70 -1.88 4.28
CA PRO A 316 2.42 -1.31 3.87
C PRO A 316 2.37 -0.99 2.37
N LEU A 317 1.45 -1.66 1.67
CA LEU A 317 1.25 -1.56 0.23
C LEU A 317 2.52 -1.82 -0.59
N GLY A 318 3.50 -2.52 -0.02
CA GLY A 318 4.79 -2.84 -0.61
C GLY A 318 5.70 -1.66 -0.93
N ARG A 319 5.59 -0.53 -0.23
CA ARG A 319 6.51 0.60 -0.41
C ARG A 319 7.57 0.65 0.67
N LEU A 320 8.83 0.71 0.26
CA LEU A 320 10.00 0.85 1.11
C LEU A 320 10.75 2.15 0.77
N THR A 321 11.35 2.73 1.80
CA THR A 321 12.45 3.69 1.63
C THR A 321 13.76 2.95 1.32
N TRP A 322 14.73 3.67 0.76
CA TRP A 322 16.07 3.10 0.56
C TRP A 322 16.74 2.70 1.88
N GLN A 323 16.54 3.46 2.96
CA GLN A 323 17.09 3.12 4.28
C GLN A 323 16.53 1.81 4.82
N GLN A 324 15.24 1.56 4.60
CA GLN A 324 14.62 0.30 5.01
C GLN A 324 15.23 -0.89 4.26
N LEU A 325 15.38 -0.81 2.94
CA LEU A 325 15.97 -1.91 2.17
C LEU A 325 17.46 -2.12 2.50
N GLU A 326 18.23 -1.04 2.69
CA GLU A 326 19.62 -1.15 3.15
C GLU A 326 19.70 -1.76 4.55
N GLY A 327 18.87 -1.29 5.48
CA GLY A 327 18.80 -1.79 6.84
C GLY A 327 18.47 -3.29 6.89
N LEU A 328 17.54 -3.75 6.06
CA LEU A 328 17.24 -5.18 5.90
C LEU A 328 18.43 -5.98 5.37
N ALA A 329 19.21 -5.43 4.45
CA ALA A 329 20.43 -6.07 3.96
C ALA A 329 21.53 -6.18 5.03
N VAL A 330 21.64 -5.18 5.91
CA VAL A 330 22.57 -5.23 7.05
C VAL A 330 22.08 -6.23 8.10
N LEU A 331 20.80 -6.18 8.43
CA LEU A 331 20.13 -7.05 9.39
C LEU A 331 20.24 -8.53 8.96
N SER A 332 19.94 -8.84 7.70
CA SER A 332 19.98 -10.22 7.21
C SER A 332 21.36 -10.86 7.31
N ARG A 333 22.45 -10.10 7.12
CA ARG A 333 23.82 -10.59 7.36
C ARG A 333 24.19 -10.70 8.83
N ARG A 334 23.67 -9.81 9.66
CA ARG A 334 24.04 -9.75 11.07
C ARG A 334 23.41 -10.89 11.87
N TRP A 335 22.17 -11.22 11.57
CA TRP A 335 21.38 -12.20 12.34
C TRP A 335 20.98 -13.45 11.56
N GLY A 336 21.17 -13.46 10.23
CA GLY A 336 20.95 -14.62 9.36
C GLY A 336 22.15 -14.87 8.45
N ASP A 337 21.91 -15.40 7.26
CA ASP A 337 22.94 -15.72 6.27
C ASP A 337 23.06 -14.68 5.13
N GLY A 338 22.39 -13.54 5.28
CA GLY A 338 22.34 -12.50 4.26
C GLY A 338 21.33 -12.73 3.14
N GLN A 339 20.41 -13.70 3.25
CA GLN A 339 19.34 -13.92 2.27
C GLN A 339 18.04 -13.21 2.68
N LEU A 340 17.32 -12.73 1.66
CA LEU A 340 16.01 -12.11 1.75
C LEU A 340 15.03 -12.80 0.77
N ARG A 341 13.74 -12.64 1.03
CA ARG A 341 12.65 -13.06 0.13
C ARG A 341 11.70 -11.92 -0.13
N THR A 342 11.46 -11.58 -1.38
CA THR A 342 10.33 -10.73 -1.78
C THR A 342 9.09 -11.58 -1.99
N THR A 343 7.91 -11.04 -1.70
CA THR A 343 6.66 -11.80 -1.80
C THR A 343 5.76 -11.33 -2.93
N HIS A 344 4.85 -12.21 -3.36
CA HIS A 344 3.79 -11.87 -4.31
C HIS A 344 2.67 -11.03 -3.67
N GLU A 345 2.66 -10.91 -2.34
CA GLU A 345 1.80 -10.03 -1.52
C GLU A 345 2.45 -8.67 -1.22
N GLN A 346 3.43 -8.26 -2.03
CA GLN A 346 4.17 -7.01 -1.87
C GLN A 346 4.98 -6.86 -0.56
N GLY A 347 5.30 -7.96 0.12
CA GLY A 347 6.11 -7.99 1.34
C GLY A 347 7.58 -8.33 1.10
N ILE A 348 8.37 -8.29 2.17
CA ILE A 348 9.76 -8.75 2.19
C ILE A 348 10.04 -9.51 3.49
N ALA A 349 11.02 -10.39 3.45
CA ALA A 349 11.38 -11.21 4.59
C ALA A 349 12.87 -11.47 4.70
N VAL A 350 13.31 -11.70 5.94
CA VAL A 350 14.65 -12.15 6.28
C VAL A 350 14.57 -13.63 6.64
N ILE A 351 15.42 -14.45 6.04
CA ILE A 351 15.38 -15.91 6.24
C ILE A 351 16.62 -16.40 6.98
N ASN A 352 16.58 -17.66 7.40
CA ASN A 352 17.70 -18.39 7.98
C ASN A 352 18.20 -17.74 9.28
N LEU A 353 17.25 -17.23 10.09
CA LEU A 353 17.51 -16.65 11.39
C LEU A 353 17.53 -17.76 12.45
N PRO A 354 18.62 -17.94 13.22
CA PRO A 354 18.61 -18.84 14.36
C PRO A 354 17.55 -18.42 15.38
N ARG A 355 16.96 -19.38 16.09
CA ARG A 355 15.94 -19.10 17.13
C ARG A 355 16.36 -18.03 18.14
N ALA A 356 17.63 -18.02 18.56
CA ALA A 356 18.16 -17.06 19.53
C ALA A 356 18.27 -15.62 18.98
N ALA A 357 18.23 -15.44 17.66
CA ALA A 357 18.34 -14.14 17.01
C ALA A 357 16.99 -13.44 16.80
N LYS A 358 15.86 -14.14 17.04
CA LYS A 358 14.51 -13.64 16.71
C LYS A 358 14.22 -12.27 17.30
N ASP A 359 14.40 -12.12 18.62
CA ASP A 359 14.06 -10.88 19.32
C ASP A 359 14.95 -9.71 18.86
N ALA A 360 16.26 -9.95 18.78
CA ALA A 360 17.21 -8.93 18.32
C ALA A 360 16.96 -8.50 16.86
N ALA A 361 16.63 -9.45 15.98
CA ALA A 361 16.28 -9.17 14.59
C ALA A 361 14.96 -8.39 14.48
N ALA A 362 13.93 -8.76 15.26
CA ALA A 362 12.68 -8.01 15.31
C ALA A 362 12.87 -6.58 15.83
N THR A 363 13.64 -6.39 16.90
CA THR A 363 13.97 -5.04 17.41
C THR A 363 14.69 -4.21 16.36
N ALA A 364 15.62 -4.80 15.62
CA ALA A 364 16.32 -4.11 14.55
C ALA A 364 15.42 -3.76 13.36
N ALA A 365 14.48 -4.64 12.99
CA ALA A 365 13.47 -4.34 11.98
C ALA A 365 12.53 -3.22 12.45
N ALA A 366 12.10 -3.23 13.71
CA ALA A 366 11.24 -2.20 14.30
C ALA A 366 11.92 -0.83 14.28
N ALA A 367 13.24 -0.76 14.50
CA ALA A 367 14.01 0.48 14.37
C ALA A 367 14.02 1.05 12.93
N LEU A 368 13.68 0.24 11.93
CA LEU A 368 13.49 0.66 10.53
C LEU A 368 12.01 0.99 10.22
N GLY A 369 11.12 0.93 11.21
CA GLY A 369 9.67 1.05 11.03
C GLY A 369 9.04 -0.15 10.32
N LEU A 370 9.66 -1.34 10.41
CA LEU A 370 9.15 -2.59 9.86
C LEU A 370 8.79 -3.55 11.00
N SER A 371 7.69 -4.27 10.84
CA SER A 371 7.15 -5.09 11.93
C SER A 371 6.83 -6.51 11.46
N VAL A 372 7.03 -7.47 12.36
CA VAL A 372 6.54 -8.86 12.21
C VAL A 372 5.06 -8.99 12.56
N HIS A 373 4.46 -7.90 13.05
CA HIS A 373 3.04 -7.75 13.30
C HIS A 373 2.48 -6.77 12.29
N ALA A 374 1.41 -7.16 11.63
CA ALA A 374 0.59 -6.28 10.81
C ALA A 374 -0.81 -6.25 11.42
N ASP A 375 -1.51 -5.14 11.26
CA ASP A 375 -2.93 -5.11 11.56
C ASP A 375 -3.74 -5.73 10.39
N PRO A 376 -5.04 -6.02 10.59
CA PRO A 376 -5.84 -6.65 9.55
C PRO A 376 -5.91 -5.84 8.24
N PHE A 377 -5.77 -4.51 8.27
CA PHE A 377 -5.77 -3.71 7.04
C PHE A 377 -4.45 -3.85 6.28
N GLU A 378 -3.31 -3.80 6.97
CA GLU A 378 -2.01 -4.01 6.35
C GLU A 378 -1.86 -5.41 5.75
N MET A 379 -2.43 -6.44 6.38
CA MET A 379 -2.39 -7.81 5.86
C MET A 379 -3.29 -8.04 4.64
N ASN A 380 -4.43 -7.35 4.57
CA ASN A 380 -5.50 -7.65 3.61
C ASN A 380 -5.64 -6.61 2.51
N THR A 381 -4.72 -5.65 2.39
CA THR A 381 -4.78 -4.61 1.35
C THR A 381 -3.60 -4.66 0.39
N ILE A 382 -3.91 -4.54 -0.90
CA ILE A 382 -2.91 -4.46 -1.98
C ILE A 382 -3.21 -3.22 -2.81
N ALA A 383 -2.18 -2.46 -3.16
CA ALA A 383 -2.32 -1.34 -4.08
C ALA A 383 -1.25 -1.38 -5.17
N CYS A 384 -1.65 -1.09 -6.40
CA CYS A 384 -0.68 -0.92 -7.47
C CYS A 384 0.04 0.43 -7.33
N THR A 385 0.97 0.72 -8.23
CA THR A 385 1.74 1.99 -8.21
C THR A 385 0.87 3.25 -8.37
N GLY A 386 -0.29 3.15 -9.04
CA GLY A 386 -1.21 4.27 -9.24
C GLY A 386 -0.68 5.37 -10.17
N SER A 387 -1.49 6.41 -10.38
CA SER A 387 -1.13 7.56 -11.24
C SER A 387 0.14 8.28 -10.79
N GLN A 388 0.51 8.19 -9.50
CA GLN A 388 1.73 8.77 -8.93
C GLN A 388 2.98 8.44 -9.77
N PHE A 389 3.20 7.17 -10.14
CA PHE A 389 4.35 6.78 -10.96
C PHE A 389 4.00 5.99 -12.24
N CYS A 390 2.74 5.56 -12.45
CA CYS A 390 2.35 4.76 -13.60
C CYS A 390 1.72 5.57 -14.74
N ASN A 391 2.23 5.39 -15.97
CA ASN A 391 1.74 6.12 -17.16
C ASN A 391 0.31 5.82 -17.61
N ILE A 392 -0.18 4.62 -17.29
CA ILE A 392 -1.50 4.16 -17.75
C ILE A 392 -2.55 4.21 -16.65
N ALA A 393 -2.14 4.48 -15.41
CA ALA A 393 -3.08 4.65 -14.32
C ALA A 393 -3.88 5.93 -14.55
N VAL A 394 -5.19 5.84 -14.36
CA VAL A 394 -6.09 6.99 -14.44
C VAL A 394 -6.42 7.53 -13.06
N THR A 395 -6.17 6.76 -11.99
CA THR A 395 -6.42 7.13 -10.59
C THR A 395 -5.18 6.83 -9.74
N GLU A 396 -4.93 7.62 -8.70
CA GLU A 396 -3.91 7.32 -7.68
C GLU A 396 -4.35 6.12 -6.83
N THR A 397 -3.43 5.29 -6.34
CA THR A 397 -3.79 4.13 -5.52
C THR A 397 -3.08 3.97 -4.20
N LYS A 398 -1.77 4.18 -4.09
CA LYS A 398 -1.08 3.88 -2.83
C LYS A 398 -1.44 4.90 -1.75
N GLY A 399 -1.44 6.19 -2.11
CA GLY A 399 -1.90 7.24 -1.21
C GLY A 399 -3.38 7.11 -0.88
N GLN A 400 -4.22 6.82 -1.88
CA GLN A 400 -5.66 6.66 -1.67
C GLN A 400 -5.99 5.45 -0.79
N MET A 401 -5.29 4.34 -0.94
CA MET A 401 -5.48 3.18 -0.08
C MET A 401 -5.07 3.49 1.37
N LEU A 402 -3.98 4.22 1.61
CA LEU A 402 -3.61 4.64 2.97
C LEU A 402 -4.70 5.51 3.62
N LEU A 403 -5.23 6.49 2.89
CA LEU A 403 -6.33 7.34 3.37
C LEU A 403 -7.61 6.53 3.61
N LEU A 404 -7.92 5.57 2.75
CA LEU A 404 -9.06 4.67 2.91
C LEU A 404 -8.89 3.84 4.19
N ILE A 405 -7.74 3.21 4.39
CA ILE A 405 -7.43 2.43 5.60
C ILE A 405 -7.60 3.28 6.86
N GLU A 406 -7.08 4.51 6.88
CA GLU A 406 -7.23 5.41 8.02
C GLU A 406 -8.71 5.71 8.33
N LYS A 407 -9.52 6.02 7.30
CA LYS A 407 -10.94 6.29 7.46
C LYS A 407 -11.72 5.06 7.94
N LEU A 408 -11.42 3.87 7.42
CA LEU A 408 -12.04 2.62 7.86
C LEU A 408 -11.65 2.25 9.30
N ARG A 409 -10.40 2.53 9.71
CA ARG A 409 -9.94 2.38 11.11
C ARG A 409 -10.69 3.33 12.05
N LYS A 410 -10.90 4.60 11.67
CA LYS A 410 -11.69 5.57 12.46
C LYS A 410 -13.15 5.13 12.64
N LYS A 411 -13.71 4.45 11.65
CA LYS A 411 -15.03 3.80 11.70
C LYS A 411 -15.06 2.50 12.52
N ALA A 412 -13.92 2.11 13.12
CA ALA A 412 -13.75 0.86 13.87
C ALA A 412 -14.09 -0.42 13.07
N LEU A 413 -14.05 -0.36 11.73
CA LEU A 413 -14.39 -1.49 10.87
C LEU A 413 -13.37 -2.63 11.04
N LYS A 414 -13.87 -3.86 11.11
CA LYS A 414 -13.06 -5.08 11.18
C LYS A 414 -13.21 -5.89 9.90
N LEU A 415 -12.07 -6.22 9.27
CA LEU A 415 -12.06 -6.96 8.01
C LEU A 415 -12.29 -8.47 8.18
N HIS A 416 -11.88 -9.08 9.31
CA HIS A 416 -11.93 -10.54 9.51
C HIS A 416 -11.48 -11.37 8.28
N GLY A 417 -10.41 -10.95 7.61
CA GLY A 417 -9.86 -11.62 6.42
C GLY A 417 -10.39 -11.12 5.07
N ILE A 418 -11.37 -10.20 5.03
CA ILE A 418 -11.85 -9.57 3.80
C ILE A 418 -10.73 -8.75 3.15
N ARG A 419 -10.42 -9.04 1.89
CA ARG A 419 -9.32 -8.41 1.15
C ARG A 419 -9.77 -7.28 0.25
N ILE A 420 -9.03 -6.17 0.27
CA ILE A 420 -9.32 -4.98 -0.54
C ILE A 420 -8.14 -4.69 -1.47
N HIS A 421 -8.34 -4.82 -2.78
CA HIS A 421 -7.29 -4.63 -3.77
C HIS A 421 -7.59 -3.43 -4.68
N MET A 422 -6.66 -2.48 -4.77
CA MET A 422 -6.82 -1.23 -5.48
C MET A 422 -5.87 -1.09 -6.67
N SER A 423 -6.43 -0.98 -7.87
CA SER A 423 -5.68 -0.79 -9.13
C SER A 423 -6.09 0.51 -9.81
N GLY A 424 -5.14 1.36 -10.20
CA GLY A 424 -5.44 2.66 -10.81
C GLY A 424 -5.93 2.61 -12.26
N CYS A 425 -6.07 1.41 -12.86
CA CYS A 425 -6.63 1.21 -14.19
C CYS A 425 -7.06 -0.25 -14.42
N PRO A 426 -7.73 -0.56 -15.56
CA PRO A 426 -8.17 -1.92 -15.91
C PRO A 426 -7.06 -2.98 -16.10
N SER A 427 -5.78 -2.62 -15.98
CA SER A 427 -4.69 -3.61 -16.10
C SER A 427 -4.58 -4.54 -14.89
N SER A 428 -5.25 -4.22 -13.78
CA SER A 428 -5.32 -5.04 -12.56
C SER A 428 -3.96 -5.49 -12.02
N CYS A 429 -3.01 -4.55 -11.90
CA CYS A 429 -1.70 -4.89 -11.36
C CYS A 429 -1.75 -5.31 -9.87
N ALA A 430 -2.77 -4.87 -9.14
CA ALA A 430 -3.07 -5.31 -7.78
C ALA A 430 -4.11 -6.45 -7.72
N GLN A 431 -4.49 -7.05 -8.85
CA GLN A 431 -5.39 -8.20 -8.88
C GLN A 431 -6.78 -7.91 -8.27
N HIS A 432 -7.42 -6.81 -8.68
CA HIS A 432 -8.71 -6.40 -8.13
C HIS A 432 -9.87 -7.31 -8.52
N PHE A 433 -9.76 -8.12 -9.57
CA PHE A 433 -10.82 -9.08 -9.92
C PHE A 433 -10.81 -10.33 -9.07
N THR A 434 -9.77 -10.58 -8.28
CA THR A 434 -9.68 -11.76 -7.39
C THR A 434 -9.48 -11.35 -5.94
N ALA A 435 -10.11 -10.25 -5.56
CA ALA A 435 -10.21 -9.79 -4.18
C ALA A 435 -11.68 -9.84 -3.76
N ASP A 436 -11.91 -9.94 -2.45
CA ASP A 436 -13.25 -9.79 -1.88
C ASP A 436 -13.86 -8.45 -2.31
N ILE A 437 -13.06 -7.38 -2.20
CA ILE A 437 -13.39 -6.02 -2.66
C ILE A 437 -12.31 -5.53 -3.64
N GLY A 438 -12.68 -5.48 -4.92
CA GLY A 438 -11.86 -4.98 -6.01
C GLY A 438 -12.16 -3.54 -6.38
N LEU A 439 -11.14 -2.68 -6.42
CA LEU A 439 -11.27 -1.27 -6.81
C LEU A 439 -10.50 -1.01 -8.11
N LYS A 440 -11.22 -0.72 -9.20
CA LYS A 440 -10.66 -0.41 -10.53
C LYS A 440 -10.77 1.08 -10.83
N GLY A 441 -9.65 1.77 -10.87
CA GLY A 441 -9.54 3.20 -11.09
C GLY A 441 -10.14 3.64 -12.42
N VAL A 442 -10.98 4.67 -12.36
CA VAL A 442 -11.67 5.31 -13.47
C VAL A 442 -11.67 6.84 -13.29
N ARG A 443 -11.92 7.55 -14.39
CA ARG A 443 -12.21 8.98 -14.37
C ARG A 443 -13.72 9.16 -14.40
N VAL A 444 -14.23 9.90 -13.43
CA VAL A 444 -15.67 10.05 -13.22
C VAL A 444 -16.07 11.47 -13.59
N ARG A 445 -17.01 11.62 -14.51
CA ARG A 445 -17.52 12.94 -14.91
C ARG A 445 -18.62 13.38 -13.95
N ARG A 446 -18.47 14.59 -13.40
CA ARG A 446 -19.42 15.30 -12.54
C ARG A 446 -19.65 16.71 -13.09
N LEU A 447 -20.62 17.41 -12.54
CA LEU A 447 -20.97 18.78 -12.93
C LEU A 447 -19.77 19.73 -12.87
N LEU A 448 -18.95 19.62 -11.81
CA LEU A 448 -17.79 20.48 -11.56
C LEU A 448 -16.49 19.98 -12.23
N GLY A 449 -16.56 18.95 -13.09
CA GLY A 449 -15.42 18.45 -13.85
C GLY A 449 -15.24 16.95 -13.75
N THR A 450 -14.01 16.48 -14.01
CA THR A 450 -13.68 15.05 -13.95
C THR A 450 -12.92 14.74 -12.67
N ARG A 451 -13.45 13.84 -11.84
CA ARG A 451 -12.84 13.38 -10.60
C ARG A 451 -12.16 12.03 -10.78
N GLU A 452 -11.28 11.70 -9.85
CA GLU A 452 -10.81 10.32 -9.69
C GLU A 452 -11.88 9.50 -8.98
N GLY A 453 -12.04 8.25 -9.40
CA GLY A 453 -12.95 7.31 -8.76
C GLY A 453 -12.60 5.88 -9.09
N PHE A 454 -13.47 4.96 -8.67
CA PHE A 454 -13.29 3.52 -8.82
C PHE A 454 -14.60 2.85 -9.23
N ASP A 455 -14.51 1.92 -10.18
CA ASP A 455 -15.52 0.88 -10.30
C ASP A 455 -15.23 -0.19 -9.23
N VAL A 456 -16.27 -0.61 -8.52
CA VAL A 456 -16.19 -1.53 -7.39
C VAL A 456 -16.67 -2.90 -7.84
N TYR A 457 -15.84 -3.91 -7.57
CA TYR A 457 -16.12 -5.32 -7.81
C TYR A 457 -16.18 -6.04 -6.47
N LEU A 458 -17.10 -6.99 -6.31
CA LEU A 458 -17.27 -7.78 -5.10
C LEU A 458 -17.32 -9.28 -5.41
N GLY A 459 -16.96 -10.13 -4.45
CA GLY A 459 -17.16 -11.57 -4.59
C GLY A 459 -16.10 -12.30 -5.42
N GLY A 460 -14.87 -11.78 -5.42
CA GLY A 460 -13.72 -12.43 -6.05
C GLY A 460 -12.82 -13.12 -5.01
N GLY A 461 -12.06 -14.13 -5.43
CA GLY A 461 -11.14 -14.85 -4.56
C GLY A 461 -10.33 -15.92 -5.28
N VAL A 462 -9.18 -16.28 -4.70
CA VAL A 462 -8.28 -17.33 -5.22
C VAL A 462 -8.07 -18.49 -4.24
N CYS A 463 -8.76 -18.46 -3.10
CA CYS A 463 -8.75 -19.48 -2.06
C CYS A 463 -10.17 -19.95 -1.80
N GLY A 464 -10.35 -21.19 -1.36
CA GLY A 464 -11.67 -21.83 -1.28
C GLY A 464 -12.24 -21.97 -2.69
N GLU A 465 -13.37 -21.31 -2.96
CA GLU A 465 -13.88 -21.24 -4.32
C GLU A 465 -13.23 -20.12 -5.13
N VAL A 466 -12.54 -20.50 -6.21
CA VAL A 466 -11.82 -19.57 -7.07
C VAL A 466 -12.79 -18.91 -8.03
N ARG A 467 -13.01 -17.60 -7.85
CA ARG A 467 -14.01 -16.84 -8.61
C ARG A 467 -13.48 -15.45 -8.94
N MET A 468 -13.91 -14.93 -10.09
CA MET A 468 -13.71 -13.52 -10.42
C MET A 468 -14.82 -12.68 -9.76
N GLY A 469 -14.44 -11.53 -9.22
CA GLY A 469 -15.35 -10.55 -8.65
C GLY A 469 -16.30 -10.00 -9.71
N ARG A 470 -17.54 -9.78 -9.30
CA ARG A 470 -18.60 -9.23 -10.13
C ARG A 470 -18.69 -7.73 -9.93
N LEU A 471 -18.99 -7.01 -11.00
CA LEU A 471 -19.17 -5.57 -10.93
C LEU A 471 -20.35 -5.27 -10.00
N TYR A 472 -20.13 -4.42 -9.01
CA TYR A 472 -21.13 -3.99 -8.05
C TYR A 472 -21.60 -2.56 -8.35
N LYS A 473 -20.66 -1.61 -8.45
CA LYS A 473 -20.99 -0.19 -8.67
C LYS A 473 -19.96 0.51 -9.55
N LEU A 474 -20.42 1.31 -10.50
CA LEU A 474 -19.55 2.06 -11.43
C LEU A 474 -19.30 3.50 -10.97
N GLY A 475 -18.07 3.99 -11.13
CA GLY A 475 -17.72 5.40 -10.98
C GLY A 475 -17.97 5.98 -9.58
N VAL A 476 -17.61 5.22 -8.54
CA VAL A 476 -17.67 5.66 -7.14
C VAL A 476 -16.55 6.66 -6.89
N ASP A 477 -16.88 7.84 -6.38
CA ASP A 477 -15.86 8.84 -6.05
C ASP A 477 -14.99 8.37 -4.88
N VAL A 478 -13.72 8.76 -4.88
CA VAL A 478 -12.76 8.35 -3.83
C VAL A 478 -13.28 8.67 -2.42
N ASP A 479 -13.94 9.82 -2.26
CA ASP A 479 -14.49 10.27 -0.98
C ASP A 479 -15.64 9.39 -0.46
N GLN A 480 -16.34 8.69 -1.35
CA GLN A 480 -17.49 7.83 -1.02
C GLN A 480 -17.09 6.39 -0.69
N LEU A 481 -15.87 5.97 -1.08
CA LEU A 481 -15.39 4.61 -0.86
C LEU A 481 -15.46 4.12 0.60
N PRO A 482 -15.08 4.91 1.63
CA PRO A 482 -15.11 4.42 3.01
C PRO A 482 -16.51 4.04 3.46
N THR A 483 -17.51 4.86 3.15
CA THR A 483 -18.92 4.61 3.48
C THR A 483 -19.45 3.41 2.71
N LEU A 484 -19.20 3.34 1.40
CA LEU A 484 -19.64 2.20 0.58
C LEU A 484 -19.06 0.87 1.07
N ILE A 485 -17.78 0.84 1.42
CA ILE A 485 -17.10 -0.37 1.91
C ILE A 485 -17.65 -0.79 3.27
N GLU A 486 -17.90 0.16 4.17
CA GLU A 486 -18.56 -0.10 5.45
C GLU A 486 -19.96 -0.69 5.26
N GLU A 487 -20.77 -0.12 4.37
CA GLU A 487 -22.13 -0.60 4.07
C GLU A 487 -22.12 -2.03 3.51
N VAL A 488 -21.24 -2.30 2.54
CA VAL A 488 -21.07 -3.61 1.91
C VAL A 488 -20.65 -4.68 2.93
N ILE A 489 -19.72 -4.33 3.83
CA ILE A 489 -19.26 -5.24 4.87
C ILE A 489 -20.31 -5.44 5.96
N ALA A 490 -21.00 -4.37 6.38
CA ALA A 490 -22.07 -4.44 7.37
C ALA A 490 -23.28 -5.24 6.86
N GLU A 491 -23.59 -5.16 5.56
CA GLU A 491 -24.62 -6.00 4.95
C GLU A 491 -24.24 -7.49 4.98
N TYR A 492 -23.01 -7.84 4.62
CA TYR A 492 -22.52 -9.20 4.73
C TYR A 492 -22.70 -9.75 6.15
N TYR A 493 -22.19 -9.04 7.18
CA TYR A 493 -22.31 -9.53 8.56
C TYR A 493 -23.74 -9.68 9.05
N ARG A 494 -24.68 -8.88 8.55
CA ARG A 494 -26.09 -8.94 8.94
C ARG A 494 -26.86 -10.08 8.25
N LYS A 495 -26.46 -10.48 7.05
CA LYS A 495 -27.28 -11.31 6.16
C LYS A 495 -26.62 -12.60 5.66
N HIS A 496 -25.33 -12.81 5.89
CA HIS A 496 -24.66 -14.04 5.49
C HIS A 496 -25.24 -15.26 6.22
N SER A 497 -25.12 -16.42 5.59
CA SER A 497 -25.44 -17.71 6.22
C SER A 497 -24.22 -18.23 7.00
N ASP A 498 -24.45 -19.11 7.97
CA ASP A 498 -23.38 -19.74 8.74
C ASP A 498 -22.35 -20.42 7.82
N GLY A 499 -21.07 -20.12 8.02
CA GLY A 499 -19.96 -20.66 7.22
C GLY A 499 -19.80 -20.06 5.82
N GLN A 500 -20.70 -19.18 5.38
CA GLN A 500 -20.61 -18.52 4.09
C GLN A 500 -19.55 -17.40 4.13
N THR A 501 -18.59 -17.46 3.22
CA THR A 501 -17.54 -16.44 3.09
C THR A 501 -18.09 -15.13 2.50
N PHE A 502 -17.38 -14.02 2.70
CA PHE A 502 -17.73 -12.73 2.08
C PHE A 502 -17.79 -12.84 0.55
N SER A 503 -16.79 -13.53 -0.02
CA SER A 503 -16.70 -13.73 -1.46
C SER A 503 -17.94 -14.45 -1.99
N GLU A 504 -18.31 -15.61 -1.41
CA GLU A 504 -19.49 -16.38 -1.81
C GLU A 504 -20.77 -15.57 -1.68
N TYR A 505 -20.97 -14.91 -0.53
CA TYR A 505 -22.16 -14.11 -0.27
C TYR A 505 -22.41 -13.06 -1.37
N TRP A 506 -21.41 -12.23 -1.67
CA TRP A 506 -21.56 -11.17 -2.67
C TRP A 506 -21.61 -11.72 -4.09
N HIS A 507 -20.89 -12.81 -4.37
CA HIS A 507 -20.94 -13.45 -5.67
C HIS A 507 -22.35 -13.93 -6.00
N ASP A 508 -22.97 -14.65 -5.07
CA ASP A 508 -24.31 -15.23 -5.25
C ASP A 508 -25.37 -14.12 -5.29
N ARG A 509 -25.26 -13.12 -4.41
CA ARG A 509 -26.18 -11.97 -4.36
C ARG A 509 -26.18 -11.17 -5.66
N LEU A 510 -25.00 -10.90 -6.23
CA LEU A 510 -24.88 -10.16 -7.49
C LEU A 510 -25.21 -11.00 -8.72
N GLN A 511 -25.46 -12.31 -8.59
CA GLN A 511 -25.99 -13.11 -9.70
C GLN A 511 -27.41 -12.69 -10.08
N ALA A 512 -28.14 -12.13 -9.12
CA ALA A 512 -29.55 -11.82 -9.21
C ALA A 512 -29.84 -10.33 -9.47
N ALA A 513 -28.81 -9.49 -9.57
CA ALA A 513 -28.95 -8.04 -9.71
C ALA A 513 -28.03 -7.50 -10.82
N GLU A 514 -28.51 -6.53 -11.59
CA GLU A 514 -27.67 -5.77 -12.52
C GLU A 514 -26.86 -4.70 -11.75
N ALA A 515 -25.67 -4.37 -12.25
CA ALA A 515 -24.83 -3.36 -11.62
C ALA A 515 -25.30 -1.95 -11.98
N ASP A 516 -25.55 -1.12 -10.97
CA ASP A 516 -25.98 0.25 -11.16
C ASP A 516 -24.80 1.22 -11.29
N LYS A 517 -25.00 2.27 -12.09
CA LYS A 517 -24.05 3.37 -12.23
C LYS A 517 -24.36 4.42 -11.18
N VAL A 518 -23.32 4.98 -10.53
CA VAL A 518 -23.51 6.16 -9.67
C VAL A 518 -23.95 7.32 -10.56
N GLU A 519 -25.23 7.68 -10.47
CA GLU A 519 -25.79 8.80 -11.22
C GLU A 519 -25.21 10.14 -10.75
N GLU A 520 -25.27 11.16 -11.61
CA GLU A 520 -24.72 12.49 -11.30
C GLU A 520 -25.38 13.12 -10.05
N GLN A 521 -26.62 12.72 -9.76
CA GLN A 521 -27.41 13.15 -8.60
C GLN A 521 -27.08 12.36 -7.31
N GLU A 522 -26.45 11.19 -7.42
CA GLU A 522 -25.95 10.39 -6.28
C GLU A 522 -24.59 10.90 -5.77
N TYR A 523 -23.92 11.79 -6.52
CA TYR A 523 -22.74 12.48 -6.02
C TYR A 523 -23.14 13.54 -5.01
N GLN A 524 -23.03 13.20 -3.73
CA GLN A 524 -23.17 14.16 -2.65
C GLN A 524 -21.87 14.97 -2.55
N THR A 525 -21.93 16.21 -3.02
CA THR A 525 -20.84 17.17 -2.82
C THR A 525 -20.71 17.44 -1.33
N PRO A 526 -19.47 17.44 -0.75
CA PRO A 526 -19.28 17.71 0.66
C PRO A 526 -19.97 19.03 1.06
N THR A 527 -20.65 19.00 2.20
CA THR A 527 -21.21 20.23 2.78
C THR A 527 -20.18 20.82 3.73
N TRP A 528 -19.73 22.03 3.45
CA TRP A 528 -18.91 22.82 4.35
C TRP A 528 -19.80 23.79 5.10
N ILE A 529 -19.76 23.77 6.41
CA ILE A 529 -20.49 24.73 7.23
C ILE A 529 -19.53 25.82 7.69
N CYS A 530 -19.89 27.08 7.40
CA CYS A 530 -19.21 28.21 8.00
C CYS A 530 -19.44 28.16 9.51
N GLU A 531 -18.42 27.90 10.30
CA GLU A 531 -18.53 27.83 11.77
C GLU A 531 -18.98 29.16 12.37
N SER A 532 -18.65 30.28 11.70
CA SER A 532 -19.04 31.63 12.15
C SER A 532 -20.52 31.98 11.96
N CYS A 533 -21.20 31.45 10.94
CA CYS A 533 -22.58 31.85 10.63
C CYS A 533 -23.50 30.70 10.24
N ARG A 534 -23.00 29.46 10.33
CA ARG A 534 -23.69 28.21 10.00
C ARG A 534 -24.13 28.08 8.55
N HIS A 535 -23.69 28.98 7.66
CA HIS A 535 -24.04 28.91 6.25
C HIS A 535 -23.40 27.70 5.59
N GLU A 536 -24.21 26.90 4.90
CA GLU A 536 -23.80 25.68 4.22
C GLU A 536 -23.30 25.97 2.81
N HIS A 537 -22.20 25.32 2.45
CA HIS A 537 -21.58 25.37 1.14
C HIS A 537 -21.41 23.96 0.61
N HIS A 538 -22.18 23.61 -0.40
CA HIS A 538 -22.02 22.36 -1.12
C HIS A 538 -20.93 22.56 -2.18
N ALA A 539 -19.68 22.30 -1.81
CA ALA A 539 -18.52 22.47 -2.67
C ALA A 539 -17.42 21.44 -2.33
N GLU A 540 -16.52 21.17 -3.27
CA GLU A 540 -15.38 20.27 -3.00
C GLU A 540 -14.45 20.83 -1.92
N ASP A 541 -14.33 22.15 -1.90
CA ASP A 541 -13.50 22.93 -0.99
C ASP A 541 -14.34 24.04 -0.36
N PRO A 542 -14.02 24.46 0.88
CA PRO A 542 -14.67 25.62 1.46
C PRO A 542 -14.27 26.87 0.68
N PRO A 543 -15.20 27.83 0.48
CA PRO A 543 -14.89 29.05 -0.26
C PRO A 543 -13.82 29.86 0.49
N ILE A 544 -13.08 30.70 -0.25
CA ILE A 544 -12.02 31.56 0.32
C ILE A 544 -12.56 32.42 1.47
N PHE A 545 -13.82 32.82 1.35
CA PHE A 545 -14.60 33.48 2.38
C PHE A 545 -16.06 33.02 2.31
N CYS A 546 -16.76 33.05 3.44
CA CYS A 546 -18.19 32.82 3.50
C CYS A 546 -18.93 33.97 2.81
N PRO A 547 -19.72 33.74 1.76
CA PRO A 547 -20.52 34.78 1.13
C PRO A 547 -21.59 35.35 2.08
N SER A 548 -21.97 34.62 3.13
CA SER A 548 -22.93 35.11 4.14
C SER A 548 -22.32 36.03 5.20
N CYS A 549 -21.10 35.79 5.68
CA CYS A 549 -20.50 36.56 6.80
C CYS A 549 -19.08 37.06 6.56
N ALA A 550 -18.52 36.81 5.36
CA ALA A 550 -17.12 37.05 4.99
C ALA A 550 -16.07 36.31 5.85
N GLY A 551 -16.48 35.32 6.67
CA GLY A 551 -15.57 34.48 7.44
C GLY A 551 -14.57 33.74 6.54
N LEU A 552 -13.28 33.79 6.89
CA LEU A 552 -12.20 33.19 6.09
C LEU A 552 -12.32 31.68 5.96
N ARG A 553 -11.75 31.12 4.88
CA ARG A 553 -11.72 29.67 4.56
C ARG A 553 -11.37 28.73 5.72
N ARG A 554 -10.58 29.20 6.69
CA ARG A 554 -10.21 28.43 7.90
C ARG A 554 -11.38 28.20 8.88
N HIS A 555 -12.48 28.93 8.74
CA HIS A 555 -13.67 28.86 9.59
C HIS A 555 -14.77 28.01 8.95
N PHE A 556 -14.39 27.03 8.15
CA PHE A 556 -15.31 26.06 7.57
C PHE A 556 -15.00 24.68 8.10
N ALA A 557 -16.00 24.04 8.68
CA ALA A 557 -15.97 22.63 9.03
C ALA A 557 -16.64 21.82 7.92
N ARG A 558 -16.14 20.62 7.63
CA ARG A 558 -16.81 19.68 6.73
C ARG A 558 -17.84 18.90 7.54
N LEU A 559 -19.09 18.91 7.10
CA LEU A 559 -20.15 18.07 7.64
C LEU A 559 -20.06 16.66 7.05
N ASP A 560 -20.11 15.65 7.91
CA ASP A 560 -20.20 14.26 7.46
C ASP A 560 -21.61 13.96 6.91
N PRO A 561 -21.76 13.06 5.93
CA PRO A 561 -23.07 12.75 5.32
C PRO A 561 -24.14 12.30 6.33
N SER A 562 -23.72 11.62 7.42
CA SER A 562 -24.61 11.20 8.51
C SER A 562 -25.11 12.36 9.36
N GLU A 563 -24.37 13.46 9.45
CA GLU A 563 -24.77 14.67 10.18
C GLU A 563 -25.66 15.59 9.32
N ALA A 564 -25.44 15.59 8.00
CA ALA A 564 -26.25 16.35 7.05
C ALA A 564 -27.72 15.84 6.97
N ALA A 565 -27.95 14.53 7.12
CA ALA A 565 -29.31 13.95 7.12
C ALA A 565 -30.12 14.38 8.35
N ASN A 566 -29.49 14.50 9.53
CA ASN A 566 -30.13 14.95 10.76
C ASN A 566 -30.54 16.43 10.73
N ALA A 567 -29.97 17.23 9.82
CA ALA A 567 -30.37 18.62 9.62
C ALA A 567 -31.69 18.76 8.83
N MET A 568 -32.10 17.75 8.04
CA MET A 568 -33.33 17.80 7.23
C MET A 568 -34.60 17.43 8.02
N GLU A 569 -34.53 16.59 9.04
CA GLU A 569 -35.71 16.16 9.81
C GLU A 569 -36.17 17.20 10.86
N GLY A 570 -35.34 18.19 11.18
CA GLY A 570 -35.67 19.24 12.16
C GLY A 570 -36.39 20.48 11.60
N ALA A 571 -36.58 20.58 10.28
CA ALA A 571 -36.99 21.85 9.63
C ALA A 571 -38.50 22.01 9.39
N ALA A 572 -39.35 21.17 9.99
CA ALA A 572 -40.81 21.22 9.79
C ALA A 572 -41.63 20.97 11.06
N ALA A 573 -41.44 21.78 12.10
CA ALA A 573 -42.48 22.01 13.10
C ALA A 573 -42.28 23.34 13.84
N ASP A 574 -43.39 24.07 13.94
CA ASP A 574 -43.70 25.14 14.89
C ASP A 574 -43.17 26.57 14.67
N LYS A 575 -44.10 27.38 14.15
CA LYS A 575 -44.17 28.83 14.36
C LYS A 575 -44.43 29.14 15.84
N ALA A 576 -43.66 30.10 16.35
CA ALA A 576 -43.62 30.60 17.72
C ALA A 576 -44.98 30.99 18.35
N PRO A 577 -45.01 31.11 19.69
CA PRO A 577 -44.98 32.48 20.23
C PRO A 577 -43.83 32.71 21.22
N ALA A 578 -43.48 33.99 21.35
CA ALA A 578 -42.26 34.56 21.91
C ALA A 578 -41.97 34.24 23.39
N ALA A 579 -40.67 34.09 23.68
CA ALA A 579 -40.02 34.23 25.00
C ALA A 579 -38.56 34.72 24.78
N PRO A 580 -37.86 35.28 25.79
CA PRO A 580 -37.12 36.53 25.69
C PRO A 580 -35.61 36.42 25.37
N ALA A 581 -34.99 37.58 25.15
CA ALA A 581 -33.59 37.79 24.78
C ALA A 581 -32.54 37.38 25.85
N ASP A 582 -31.35 37.04 25.34
CA ASP A 582 -29.98 37.00 25.92
C ASP A 582 -29.62 36.05 27.08
N SER A 583 -28.55 35.27 26.86
CA SER A 583 -27.38 35.28 27.77
C SER A 583 -26.09 34.83 27.04
N ALA A 584 -25.27 35.80 26.64
CA ALA A 584 -23.84 35.55 26.42
C ALA A 584 -23.19 35.28 27.78
N ALA A 585 -22.26 34.32 27.87
CA ALA A 585 -21.53 34.04 29.10
C ALA A 585 -20.83 35.32 29.58
N PRO A 586 -20.89 35.67 30.88
CA PRO A 586 -20.36 36.93 31.39
C PRO A 586 -18.83 36.97 31.22
N SER A 587 -18.32 38.02 30.61
CA SER A 587 -16.89 38.39 30.65
C SER A 587 -16.70 39.52 31.66
N ARG A 588 -15.62 39.47 32.43
CA ARG A 588 -15.27 40.53 33.37
C ARG A 588 -14.38 41.57 32.68
N SER A 589 -14.48 42.82 33.12
CA SER A 589 -13.65 43.93 32.59
C SER A 589 -12.16 43.80 32.89
N ASP A 590 -11.77 42.89 33.80
CA ASP A 590 -10.38 42.60 34.20
C ASP A 590 -9.73 41.45 33.40
N GLY A 591 -10.38 40.97 32.33
CA GLY A 591 -9.85 39.95 31.42
C GLY A 591 -10.10 38.50 31.84
N PHE A 592 -10.86 38.28 32.91
CA PHE A 592 -11.29 36.94 33.34
C PHE A 592 -12.57 36.51 32.62
N LEU A 593 -12.55 35.28 32.11
CA LEU A 593 -13.68 34.63 31.44
C LEU A 593 -14.34 33.64 32.41
N PHE A 594 -15.67 33.58 32.38
CA PHE A 594 -16.40 32.61 33.19
C PHE A 594 -16.09 31.19 32.71
N ALA A 595 -15.64 30.33 33.64
CA ALA A 595 -15.36 28.93 33.35
C ALA A 595 -16.51 28.03 33.80
N VAL A 596 -16.82 28.04 35.09
CA VAL A 596 -17.84 27.14 35.66
C VAL A 596 -18.31 27.61 37.04
N SER A 597 -19.45 27.13 37.51
CA SER A 597 -19.85 27.23 38.92
C SER A 597 -18.89 26.40 39.79
N ALA A 598 -18.42 26.96 40.91
CA ALA A 598 -17.52 26.28 41.84
C ALA A 598 -18.17 25.01 42.43
N THR A 599 -19.50 24.93 42.48
CA THR A 599 -20.23 23.75 42.95
C THR A 599 -20.10 22.51 42.04
N LYS A 600 -19.61 22.66 40.80
CA LYS A 600 -19.37 21.54 39.89
C LYS A 600 -18.01 20.86 40.07
N LEU A 601 -17.12 21.41 40.91
CA LEU A 601 -15.81 20.85 41.19
C LEU A 601 -15.86 20.03 42.47
N THR A 602 -15.45 18.78 42.39
CA THR A 602 -15.22 17.86 43.52
C THR A 602 -13.76 17.97 44.01
N ASP A 603 -13.45 17.38 45.17
CA ASP A 603 -12.09 17.39 45.74
C ASP A 603 -11.15 16.36 45.08
N ASP A 604 -11.70 15.30 44.46
CA ASP A 604 -10.94 14.12 44.01
C ASP A 604 -10.96 13.89 42.48
N GLU A 605 -11.65 14.74 41.70
CA GLU A 605 -11.75 14.60 40.24
C GLU A 605 -11.47 15.92 39.52
N GLY A 606 -10.90 15.80 38.31
CA GLY A 606 -10.73 16.94 37.41
C GLY A 606 -12.01 17.23 36.61
N LEU A 607 -12.21 18.50 36.25
CA LEU A 607 -13.32 18.93 35.41
C LEU A 607 -12.80 19.58 34.12
N ALA A 608 -13.16 19.01 32.96
CA ALA A 608 -12.91 19.63 31.67
C ALA A 608 -13.92 20.76 31.43
N VAL A 609 -13.43 21.95 31.06
CA VAL A 609 -14.27 23.11 30.73
C VAL A 609 -13.70 23.83 29.52
N GLU A 610 -14.57 24.41 28.70
CA GLU A 610 -14.15 25.27 27.59
C GLU A 610 -14.18 26.74 28.02
N VAL A 611 -13.04 27.42 27.93
CA VAL A 611 -12.92 28.87 28.20
C VAL A 611 -12.31 29.53 26.97
N GLY A 612 -13.04 30.46 26.35
CA GLY A 612 -12.54 31.24 25.21
C GLY A 612 -12.06 30.40 24.02
N GLY A 613 -12.69 29.25 23.76
CA GLY A 613 -12.33 28.31 22.68
C GLY A 613 -11.13 27.40 22.99
N ARG A 614 -10.69 27.34 24.26
CA ARG A 614 -9.67 26.39 24.75
C ARG A 614 -10.27 25.46 25.78
N GLU A 615 -9.96 24.17 25.66
CA GLU A 615 -10.33 23.18 26.67
C GLU A 615 -9.28 23.16 27.79
N LEU A 616 -9.72 23.35 29.02
CA LEU A 616 -8.90 23.41 30.23
C LEU A 616 -9.34 22.34 31.22
N ALA A 617 -8.39 21.79 31.98
CA ALA A 617 -8.68 20.91 33.11
C ALA A 617 -8.60 21.70 34.42
N LEU A 618 -9.68 21.71 35.18
CA LEU A 618 -9.77 22.36 36.48
C LEU A 618 -9.69 21.33 37.62
N PHE A 619 -8.92 21.67 38.64
CA PHE A 619 -8.73 20.86 39.83
C PHE A 619 -8.93 21.70 41.08
N ARG A 620 -9.57 21.13 42.09
CA ARG A 620 -9.68 21.71 43.43
C ARG A 620 -8.53 21.17 44.28
N VAL A 621 -7.70 22.06 44.81
CA VAL A 621 -6.60 21.71 45.71
C VAL A 621 -6.76 22.55 46.98
N GLU A 622 -6.31 22.06 48.14
CA GLU A 622 -6.33 22.84 49.38
C GLU A 622 -5.78 24.26 49.15
N GLY A 623 -6.66 25.27 49.32
CA GLY A 623 -6.33 26.68 49.10
C GLY A 623 -6.77 27.29 47.76
N GLY A 624 -7.37 26.55 46.82
CA GLY A 624 -7.94 27.15 45.60
C GLY A 624 -8.41 26.20 44.50
N VAL A 625 -8.84 26.78 43.39
CA VAL A 625 -9.11 26.06 42.13
C VAL A 625 -8.00 26.41 41.14
N TYR A 626 -7.45 25.43 40.45
CA TYR A 626 -6.34 25.60 39.51
C TYR A 626 -6.75 25.10 38.13
N ALA A 627 -6.30 25.77 37.08
CA ALA A 627 -6.57 25.41 35.69
C ALA A 627 -5.26 25.19 34.93
N ILE A 628 -5.18 24.07 34.23
CA ILE A 628 -4.07 23.70 33.33
C ILE A 628 -4.63 23.31 31.95
N ASP A 629 -3.75 23.12 30.95
CA ASP A 629 -4.18 22.56 29.66
C ASP A 629 -4.91 21.23 29.86
N ALA A 630 -6.00 21.00 29.11
CA ALA A 630 -6.75 19.75 29.22
C ALA A 630 -6.03 18.55 28.61
N ALA A 631 -5.08 18.77 27.70
CA ALA A 631 -4.41 17.73 26.94
C ALA A 631 -3.00 17.45 27.47
N CYS A 632 -2.69 16.18 27.72
CA CYS A 632 -1.34 15.72 28.03
C CYS A 632 -0.41 15.98 26.81
N PRO A 633 0.79 16.58 26.99
CA PRO A 633 1.68 16.95 25.89
C PRO A 633 2.32 15.74 25.18
N HIS A 634 2.15 14.53 25.71
CA HIS A 634 2.62 13.30 25.07
C HIS A 634 1.76 12.91 23.86
N GLU A 635 0.51 12.48 24.09
CA GLU A 635 -0.40 12.01 23.03
C GLU A 635 -1.79 12.69 23.07
N GLY A 636 -1.97 13.73 23.89
CA GLY A 636 -3.22 14.49 23.96
C GLY A 636 -4.29 13.89 24.88
N ALA A 637 -3.92 12.98 25.78
CA ALA A 637 -4.84 12.38 26.75
C ALA A 637 -5.56 13.45 27.60
N PRO A 638 -6.87 13.30 27.90
CA PRO A 638 -7.63 14.27 28.67
C PRO A 638 -7.25 14.22 30.14
N LEU A 639 -6.48 15.20 30.62
CA LEU A 639 -5.97 15.25 31.99
C LEU A 639 -7.10 15.37 33.03
N ALA A 640 -8.24 15.97 32.71
CA ALA A 640 -9.39 16.00 33.62
C ALA A 640 -9.94 14.60 33.96
N GLN A 641 -9.70 13.59 33.11
CA GLN A 641 -10.09 12.19 33.34
C GLN A 641 -8.98 11.37 34.02
N GLY A 642 -7.86 12.00 34.35
CA GLY A 642 -6.76 11.36 35.05
C GLY A 642 -7.06 11.11 36.53
N GLU A 643 -6.36 10.15 37.12
CA GLU A 643 -6.43 9.92 38.57
C GLU A 643 -5.82 11.13 39.29
N PHE A 644 -6.62 11.79 40.14
CA PHE A 644 -6.24 13.02 40.84
C PHE A 644 -6.14 12.77 42.35
N GLN A 645 -4.95 12.99 42.92
CA GLN A 645 -4.69 12.82 44.35
C GLN A 645 -3.55 13.74 44.79
N ASP A 646 -3.66 14.35 45.97
CA ASP A 646 -2.64 15.20 46.59
C ASP A 646 -2.13 16.34 45.66
N GLY A 647 -3.04 16.96 44.91
CA GLY A 647 -2.71 18.03 43.97
C GLY A 647 -1.98 17.58 42.70
N LYS A 648 -1.94 16.27 42.43
CA LYS A 648 -1.28 15.67 41.27
C LYS A 648 -2.29 14.93 40.42
N VAL A 649 -2.17 15.09 39.10
CA VAL A 649 -2.98 14.36 38.12
C VAL A 649 -2.10 13.38 37.36
N THR A 650 -2.55 12.12 37.30
CA THR A 650 -1.91 11.05 36.53
C THR A 650 -2.66 10.86 35.21
N CYS A 651 -1.98 11.07 34.10
CA CYS A 651 -2.50 10.90 32.75
C CYS A 651 -3.13 9.50 32.55
N PRO A 652 -4.39 9.41 32.08
CA PRO A 652 -5.12 8.15 32.03
C PRO A 652 -4.61 7.16 30.98
N TRP A 653 -3.82 7.61 29.99
CA TRP A 653 -3.32 6.74 28.92
C TRP A 653 -1.95 6.14 29.22
N HIS A 654 -1.05 6.93 29.80
CA HIS A 654 0.37 6.57 29.87
C HIS A 654 1.01 6.82 31.26
N GLY A 655 0.22 7.23 32.25
CA GLY A 655 0.68 7.33 33.64
C GLY A 655 1.60 8.53 33.96
N TRP A 656 1.78 9.46 33.02
CA TRP A 656 2.57 10.68 33.25
C TRP A 656 1.92 11.54 34.34
N LYS A 657 2.73 12.10 35.24
CA LYS A 657 2.23 12.81 36.42
C LYS A 657 2.49 14.30 36.31
N PHE A 658 1.47 15.10 36.59
CA PHE A 658 1.55 16.56 36.58
C PHE A 658 1.13 17.13 37.92
N ASP A 659 1.79 18.20 38.36
CA ASP A 659 1.35 19.01 39.48
C ASP A 659 0.23 19.96 39.00
N ALA A 660 -0.99 19.79 39.51
CA ALA A 660 -2.16 20.54 39.06
C ALA A 660 -2.10 22.03 39.43
N CYS A 661 -1.30 22.40 40.44
CA CYS A 661 -1.12 23.79 40.87
C CYS A 661 -0.19 24.57 39.95
N SER A 662 0.84 23.94 39.39
CA SER A 662 1.90 24.59 38.62
C SER A 662 1.90 24.22 37.14
N GLY A 663 1.30 23.10 36.76
CA GLY A 663 1.40 22.51 35.43
C GLY A 663 2.71 21.75 35.18
N CYS A 664 3.60 21.66 36.17
CA CYS A 664 4.90 21.00 36.00
C CYS A 664 4.73 19.48 35.82
N SER A 665 5.41 18.90 34.85
CA SER A 665 5.52 17.45 34.72
C SER A 665 6.48 16.91 35.77
N LEU A 666 5.97 16.02 36.63
CA LEU A 666 6.71 15.39 37.72
C LEU A 666 7.43 14.12 37.26
N ASP A 667 6.82 13.37 36.34
CA ASP A 667 7.35 12.13 35.79
C ASP A 667 6.73 11.84 34.42
N PRO A 668 7.50 11.91 33.30
CA PRO A 668 8.88 12.36 33.20
C PRO A 668 9.01 13.90 33.26
N PRO A 669 10.05 14.46 33.92
CA PRO A 669 10.19 15.92 34.07
C PRO A 669 10.49 16.64 32.75
N GLY A 670 10.13 17.93 32.67
CA GLY A 670 10.44 18.81 31.53
C GLY A 670 9.40 18.84 30.40
N ASN A 671 8.23 18.26 30.63
CA ASN A 671 7.10 18.23 29.70
C ASN A 671 5.89 18.99 30.29
N ASP A 672 6.11 20.21 30.76
CA ASP A 672 5.11 20.96 31.52
C ASP A 672 3.91 21.37 30.65
N VAL A 673 2.73 21.45 31.27
CA VAL A 673 1.51 22.02 30.67
C VAL A 673 1.32 23.46 31.11
N GLN A 674 0.66 24.27 30.29
CA GLN A 674 0.40 25.66 30.63
C GLN A 674 -0.57 25.74 31.82
N ARG A 675 -0.18 26.49 32.84
CA ARG A 675 -1.08 26.92 33.93
C ARG A 675 -1.76 28.24 33.56
N TYR A 676 -3.03 28.35 33.91
CA TYR A 676 -3.84 29.55 33.78
C TYR A 676 -4.17 30.16 35.15
N GLU A 677 -4.38 31.47 35.16
CA GLU A 677 -4.75 32.17 36.38
C GLU A 677 -6.24 32.02 36.65
N THR A 678 -6.56 31.64 37.88
CA THR A 678 -7.89 31.29 38.34
C THR A 678 -8.33 32.23 39.46
N LEU A 679 -9.60 32.63 39.41
CA LEU A 679 -10.25 33.44 40.44
C LEU A 679 -11.58 32.78 40.83
N VAL A 680 -11.83 32.63 42.13
CA VAL A 680 -13.12 32.13 42.64
C VAL A 680 -13.81 33.27 43.38
N GLU A 681 -14.95 33.73 42.87
CA GLU A 681 -15.72 34.84 43.45
C GLU A 681 -17.22 34.55 43.31
N ASP A 682 -17.99 34.78 44.40
CA ASP A 682 -19.43 34.52 44.48
C ASP A 682 -19.84 33.10 44.01
N GLY A 683 -19.03 32.09 44.35
CA GLY A 683 -19.29 30.69 43.96
C GLY A 683 -19.08 30.40 42.48
N ARG A 684 -18.42 31.28 41.73
CA ARG A 684 -18.08 31.12 40.30
C ARG A 684 -16.57 31.06 40.11
N VAL A 685 -16.12 30.18 39.23
CA VAL A 685 -14.72 30.05 38.81
C VAL A 685 -14.53 30.81 37.52
N TRP A 686 -13.52 31.66 37.50
CA TRP A 686 -13.11 32.47 36.37
C TRP A 686 -11.67 32.15 36.01
N VAL A 687 -11.36 32.16 34.71
CA VAL A 687 -10.02 31.88 34.20
C VAL A 687 -9.57 33.01 33.27
N ARG A 688 -8.33 33.47 33.43
CA ARG A 688 -7.70 34.43 32.52
C ARG A 688 -6.82 33.69 31.52
N LEU A 689 -7.15 33.85 30.25
CA LEU A 689 -6.30 33.37 29.15
C LEU A 689 -5.20 34.40 28.86
N PRO A 690 -3.98 33.97 28.50
CA PRO A 690 -2.95 34.90 28.05
C PRO A 690 -3.38 35.62 26.76
N ASP A 691 -3.07 36.91 26.64
CA ASP A 691 -3.29 37.70 25.43
C ASP A 691 -2.65 36.99 24.22
N SER A 692 -3.35 36.98 23.09
CA SER A 692 -2.94 36.25 21.89
C SER A 692 -1.63 36.78 21.29
N GLU A 693 -0.50 36.15 21.64
CA GLU A 693 0.70 36.25 20.81
C GLU A 693 0.45 35.57 19.45
N PRO A 694 0.93 36.17 18.33
CA PRO A 694 0.85 35.55 17.02
C PRO A 694 1.59 34.20 17.00
N ALA A 695 0.97 33.19 16.39
CA ALA A 695 1.44 31.81 16.27
C ALA A 695 2.75 31.64 15.47
N SER A 696 3.85 32.21 15.96
CA SER A 696 5.20 32.09 15.37
C SER A 696 6.31 31.80 16.39
N ARG A 697 5.99 31.35 17.62
CA ARG A 697 7.02 31.03 18.64
C ARG A 697 6.95 29.67 19.33
N LEU A 698 6.12 28.73 18.87
CA LEU A 698 6.24 27.31 19.25
C LEU A 698 7.09 26.46 18.29
N ALA A 699 7.60 27.05 17.19
CA ALA A 699 8.52 26.37 16.25
C ALA A 699 9.98 26.84 16.34
N ALA A 700 10.33 27.77 17.26
CA ALA A 700 11.65 28.41 17.29
C ALA A 700 12.38 28.34 18.64
N LYS A 701 12.13 27.32 19.46
CA LYS A 701 12.99 26.94 20.62
C LYS A 701 13.64 25.56 20.49
N ALA A 702 13.68 25.02 19.28
CA ALA A 702 14.56 23.91 18.90
C ALA A 702 15.42 24.33 17.70
N HIS A 703 16.15 25.45 17.83
CA HIS A 703 17.46 25.71 17.22
C HIS A 703 17.85 27.19 17.39
N ALA A 704 18.74 27.43 18.35
CA ALA A 704 19.83 28.43 18.35
C ALA A 704 19.91 29.25 19.64
N SER A 705 20.77 28.81 20.57
CA SER A 705 21.68 29.74 21.24
C SER A 705 23.04 29.05 21.36
N GLY A 706 24.05 29.69 20.78
CA GLY A 706 25.40 29.16 20.68
C GLY A 706 26.22 29.86 19.61
N ASN A 707 26.19 31.20 19.56
CA ASN A 707 27.24 31.97 18.89
C ASN A 707 27.57 33.20 19.75
N SER A 708 28.59 33.05 20.59
CA SER A 708 29.34 34.15 21.22
C SER A 708 30.44 34.60 20.25
N GLY A 709 30.65 35.92 20.15
CA GLY A 709 31.45 36.60 19.12
C GLY A 709 32.94 36.25 18.96
N PRO A 710 33.65 36.95 18.06
CA PRO A 710 34.92 36.49 17.51
C PRO A 710 36.14 36.83 18.39
N GLN A 711 37.07 35.88 18.52
CA GLN A 711 38.46 36.10 18.90
C GLN A 711 39.41 35.20 18.08
N PRO A 712 40.70 35.57 17.93
CA PRO A 712 41.48 35.23 16.74
C PRO A 712 42.12 33.83 16.77
N LEU A 713 42.36 33.34 15.55
CA LEU A 713 42.90 32.05 15.17
C LEU A 713 44.34 31.82 15.66
N LEU A 714 44.59 30.67 16.27
CA LEU A 714 45.88 29.98 16.30
C LEU A 714 45.74 28.56 15.70
N PRO A 715 46.79 28.02 15.05
CA PRO A 715 46.64 27.03 13.99
C PRO A 715 46.46 25.59 14.50
N ARG A 716 45.66 24.83 13.75
CA ARG A 716 45.36 23.41 13.95
C ARG A 716 46.60 22.53 13.70
N GLN A 717 46.87 21.61 14.62
CA GLN A 717 47.63 20.39 14.31
C GLN A 717 46.70 19.32 13.70
N PRO A 718 47.19 18.46 12.78
CA PRO A 718 46.40 17.39 12.18
C PRO A 718 46.45 16.10 13.02
N MET A 719 45.33 15.38 13.08
CA MET A 719 45.17 14.05 13.69
C MET A 719 44.46 13.11 12.70
N PRO A 720 44.61 11.78 12.84
CA PRO A 720 45.27 10.99 11.79
C PRO A 720 44.33 10.11 10.96
N HIS A 721 44.81 9.77 9.77
CA HIS A 721 44.26 8.78 8.83
C HIS A 721 44.20 7.37 9.45
N TRP A 722 43.03 6.72 9.35
CA TRP A 722 42.89 5.28 9.56
C TRP A 722 42.92 4.57 8.21
N SER A 723 44.00 3.81 7.99
CA SER A 723 44.22 2.97 6.82
C SER A 723 43.49 1.63 6.97
N TRP A 724 42.70 1.25 5.98
CA TRP A 724 42.23 -0.12 5.78
C TRP A 724 43.37 -0.99 5.23
N ARG A 725 43.68 -2.10 5.89
CA ARG A 725 44.46 -3.19 5.29
C ARG A 725 43.53 -4.37 5.01
N ARG A 726 43.68 -4.82 3.75
CA ARG A 726 43.19 -6.00 3.00
C ARG A 726 42.46 -7.09 3.75
#